data_AF-F0ZSA0-F1
#
_entry.id   AF-F0ZSA0-F1
#
_cell.length_a   1.000
_cell.length_b   1.000
_cell.length_c   1.000
_cell.angle_alpha   90.00
_cell.angle_beta   90.00
_cell.angle_gamma   90.00
#
_symmetry.space_group_name_H-M   'P 1'
#
loop_
_entity.id
_entity.type
_entity.pdbx_description
1 polymer ?
#
loop_
_entity_poly.entity_id
_entity_poly.type
_entity_poly.pdbx_seq_one_letter_code
_entity_poly.pdbx_strand_id
1 'polypeptide(L)'
;MKIFTNYYENNVSVLESPVLLKEIFSKYELPPYSDQTLKSYENAISFLLFQSLNKRNQAITDNLIENNDIPKLKNLLLNENQLNNNTLNLTFEFMFETIKRTKPYYFDNVEKILDVPFISLFEKSSKILSKKLFPKEDDDQTKEIPEDLFDDEYMEDFYSNSPKYLQMVSLIGQSVKKCIEPLLFKKQVLRIIEFGGGTGTTSKVICNEIMNLLEKYKSSNENSNILLEIEYTYSDVNPILIENAKKEFKNFDNENCKMVFRNLNIQKSLESQGINHNYYDIVVVENVLHFLKDAEYSIKQVHLILKGNGHFILYESPYRSVVLDSVYGAFDFWWDCSGDYRIDRCIPPQKNWINLLEKYNFKDMVKTNDLESLPYIIQSKKVDNNEEMEFNQIIVYGELNTDLKNQFFNLIMQTKHHEILNITNTSQFKEVKINDNSTIFYIPTIEELIIEEIIKNSDDYNYINQYLINNNHLNTKHIIVSTLSAKESNKYLNSSIIGLMGFWLNSNCFLKLYNFDFDLESLNTKSPLLNCFKYLHCNQLIIRENQICNEKYKKEQLAIQQSNESILNQVYLFIGDVPEKIANQSNIEKYPLNFNDFKEEEFLNQFSNYNNLTFIFTQNENHTLEQSIQDVKLLIKLNNLSIDNKISFNNFIIESFEGSCSMNSNSLNSILESISSYRRSCNKVSLFVYNQNLTPISDQVVSSPNQLNHNVYNIDQIECVSRVKKNKMGFYFNEIYCSSNTKNEIIDIIKKIFNTCNIENYNQTLNENFKLSCSSNKIQHFKESIDNEILKDSISLEQVNSFSIESIINTIYIQQLKNFEFFRKKTK
;
A
#
# COMPACT_ATOMS: atom_id res chain seq x y z
N MET A 1 4.29 19.98 10.22
CA MET A 1 4.82 18.60 10.42
C MET A 1 4.04 17.65 9.50
N LYS A 2 4.64 16.62 8.88
CA LYS A 2 3.88 15.58 8.16
C LYS A 2 3.48 14.51 9.18
N ILE A 3 2.21 14.41 9.53
CA ILE A 3 1.70 13.37 10.42
C ILE A 3 1.50 12.10 9.59
N PHE A 4 1.96 10.97 10.09
CA PHE A 4 1.73 9.66 9.50
C PHE A 4 1.05 8.78 10.54
N THR A 5 -0.05 8.15 10.15
CA THR A 5 -0.69 7.13 10.98
C THR A 5 -0.49 5.76 10.38
N ASN A 6 -0.08 4.80 11.21
CA ASN A 6 0.02 3.42 10.78
C ASN A 6 -1.38 2.82 10.52
N TYR A 7 -1.41 1.76 9.74
CA TYR A 7 -2.55 0.89 9.54
C TYR A 7 -2.07 -0.48 9.06
N TYR A 8 -2.93 -1.48 9.19
CA TYR A 8 -2.65 -2.84 8.76
C TYR A 8 -3.36 -3.09 7.43
N GLU A 9 -2.60 -3.42 6.39
CA GLU A 9 -3.12 -3.80 5.08
C GLU A 9 -3.13 -5.33 4.96
N ASN A 10 -4.27 -5.93 4.64
CA ASN A 10 -4.39 -7.39 4.52
C ASN A 10 -3.61 -7.94 3.32
N ASN A 11 -2.96 -9.10 3.52
CA ASN A 11 -2.30 -9.86 2.46
C ASN A 11 -3.27 -10.68 1.60
N VAL A 12 -4.51 -10.81 2.07
CA VAL A 12 -5.65 -11.32 1.29
C VAL A 12 -6.43 -10.11 0.78
N SER A 13 -6.86 -10.17 -0.47
CA SER A 13 -7.71 -9.14 -1.07
C SER A 13 -9.04 -9.05 -0.33
N VAL A 14 -9.50 -7.83 -0.09
CA VAL A 14 -10.78 -7.53 0.57
C VAL A 14 -11.95 -7.44 -0.42
N LEU A 15 -11.71 -7.79 -1.68
CA LEU A 15 -12.74 -7.77 -2.72
C LEU A 15 -13.83 -8.80 -2.41
N GLU A 16 -15.08 -8.40 -2.64
CA GLU A 16 -16.22 -9.31 -2.56
C GLU A 16 -16.24 -10.26 -3.76
N SER A 17 -16.92 -11.41 -3.62
CA SER A 17 -16.99 -12.42 -4.68
C SER A 17 -17.49 -11.83 -6.01
N PRO A 18 -16.87 -12.18 -7.16
CA PRO A 18 -17.32 -11.73 -8.48
C PRO A 18 -18.78 -12.08 -8.79
N VAL A 19 -19.36 -13.09 -8.13
CA VAL A 19 -20.77 -13.48 -8.30
C VAL A 19 -21.74 -12.31 -8.08
N LEU A 20 -21.39 -11.35 -7.22
CA LEU A 20 -22.19 -10.14 -6.98
C LEU A 20 -22.20 -9.18 -8.17
N LEU A 21 -21.25 -9.31 -9.09
CA LEU A 21 -21.13 -8.52 -10.32
C LEU A 21 -21.95 -9.12 -11.47
N LYS A 22 -22.59 -10.28 -11.26
CA LYS A 22 -23.42 -10.94 -12.28
C LYS A 22 -24.50 -10.03 -12.85
N GLU A 23 -25.08 -9.16 -12.02
CA GLU A 23 -26.07 -8.19 -12.50
C GLU A 23 -25.50 -7.17 -13.49
N ILE A 24 -24.23 -6.77 -13.35
CA ILE A 24 -23.57 -5.84 -14.29
C ILE A 24 -23.46 -6.51 -15.65
N PHE A 25 -23.05 -7.78 -15.66
CA PHE A 25 -22.90 -8.56 -16.88
C PHE A 25 -24.24 -8.99 -17.48
N SER A 26 -25.30 -9.14 -16.68
CA SER A 26 -26.64 -9.52 -17.17
C SER A 26 -27.52 -8.34 -17.58
N LYS A 27 -27.38 -7.18 -16.92
CA LYS A 27 -28.14 -5.94 -17.25
C LYS A 27 -27.56 -5.22 -18.44
N TYR A 28 -26.29 -5.43 -18.74
CA TYR A 28 -25.81 -5.25 -20.09
C TYR A 28 -26.43 -6.36 -20.95
N GLU A 29 -27.68 -6.14 -21.35
CA GLU A 29 -28.08 -6.57 -22.68
C GLU A 29 -27.02 -5.95 -23.58
N LEU A 30 -26.04 -6.76 -23.99
CA LEU A 30 -25.31 -6.49 -25.20
C LEU A 30 -26.41 -6.13 -26.19
N PRO A 31 -26.57 -4.85 -26.61
CA PRO A 31 -27.57 -4.56 -27.61
C PRO A 31 -27.23 -5.55 -28.71
N PRO A 32 -28.21 -6.36 -29.18
CA PRO A 32 -27.91 -7.29 -30.23
C PRO A 32 -27.21 -6.44 -31.27
N TYR A 33 -25.99 -6.83 -31.64
CA TYR A 33 -25.61 -6.60 -33.01
C TYR A 33 -26.85 -7.09 -33.74
N SER A 34 -27.65 -6.20 -34.34
CA SER A 34 -28.77 -6.69 -35.11
C SER A 34 -28.16 -7.77 -35.99
N ASP A 35 -28.71 -8.99 -36.03
CA ASP A 35 -28.09 -10.07 -36.82
C ASP A 35 -27.70 -9.55 -38.22
N GLN A 36 -28.46 -8.57 -38.70
CA GLN A 36 -28.22 -7.67 -39.82
C GLN A 36 -26.83 -6.98 -39.88
N THR A 37 -26.29 -6.38 -38.82
CA THR A 37 -24.96 -5.74 -38.84
C THR A 37 -23.85 -6.77 -39.00
N LEU A 38 -23.91 -7.87 -38.23
CA LEU A 38 -22.92 -8.96 -38.30
C LEU A 38 -23.00 -9.63 -39.67
N LYS A 39 -24.22 -9.81 -40.18
CA LYS A 39 -24.48 -10.27 -41.54
C LYS A 39 -23.93 -9.31 -42.59
N SER A 40 -23.99 -8.00 -42.37
CA SER A 40 -23.41 -7.01 -43.29
C SER A 40 -21.88 -7.16 -43.37
N TYR A 41 -21.20 -7.32 -42.23
CA TYR A 41 -19.77 -7.65 -42.21
C TYR A 41 -19.47 -8.96 -42.93
N GLU A 42 -20.17 -10.05 -42.58
CA GLU A 42 -19.97 -11.36 -43.23
C GLU A 42 -20.14 -11.28 -44.75
N ASN A 43 -21.18 -10.58 -45.21
CA ASN A 43 -21.50 -10.41 -46.62
C ASN A 43 -20.41 -9.60 -47.35
N ALA A 44 -19.99 -8.47 -46.76
CA ALA A 44 -18.95 -7.63 -47.32
C ALA A 44 -17.60 -8.36 -47.40
N ILE A 45 -17.18 -9.00 -46.32
CA ILE A 45 -15.95 -9.80 -46.26
C ILE A 45 -16.02 -10.92 -47.31
N SER A 46 -17.12 -11.66 -47.37
CA SER A 46 -17.30 -12.73 -48.34
C SER A 46 -17.19 -12.25 -49.80
N PHE A 47 -17.84 -11.13 -50.13
CA PHE A 47 -17.74 -10.51 -51.44
C PHE A 47 -16.30 -10.13 -51.79
N LEU A 48 -15.59 -9.47 -50.87
CA LEU A 48 -14.20 -9.06 -51.06
C LEU A 48 -13.23 -10.24 -51.19
N LEU A 49 -13.42 -11.29 -50.39
CA LEU A 49 -12.65 -12.53 -50.46
C LEU A 49 -12.84 -13.18 -51.83
N PHE A 50 -14.10 -13.34 -52.28
CA PHE A 50 -14.35 -13.91 -53.60
C PHE A 50 -13.74 -13.07 -54.71
N GLN A 51 -13.96 -11.75 -54.70
CA GLN A 51 -13.47 -10.87 -55.75
C GLN A 51 -11.93 -10.92 -55.84
N SER A 52 -11.25 -10.97 -54.69
CA SER A 52 -9.79 -11.06 -54.60
C SER A 52 -9.28 -12.41 -55.08
N LEU A 53 -9.95 -13.51 -54.72
CA LEU A 53 -9.63 -14.86 -55.18
C LEU A 53 -9.81 -15.01 -56.69
N ASN A 54 -10.96 -14.59 -57.23
CA ASN A 54 -11.26 -14.68 -58.67
C ASN A 54 -10.28 -13.86 -59.51
N LYS A 55 -9.89 -12.65 -59.05
CA LYS A 55 -8.86 -11.83 -59.69
C LYS A 55 -7.48 -12.51 -59.72
N ARG A 56 -7.13 -13.26 -58.67
CA ARG A 56 -5.85 -13.99 -58.61
C ARG A 56 -5.86 -15.29 -59.40
N ASN A 57 -6.95 -16.05 -59.34
CA ASN A 57 -7.14 -17.32 -60.05
C ASN A 57 -8.53 -17.38 -60.71
N GLN A 58 -8.56 -17.16 -62.03
CA GLN A 58 -9.80 -17.11 -62.82
C GLN A 58 -10.57 -18.44 -62.86
N ALA A 59 -9.96 -19.56 -62.49
CA ALA A 59 -10.66 -20.84 -62.36
C ALA A 59 -11.66 -20.84 -61.18
N ILE A 60 -11.44 -19.98 -60.19
CA ILE A 60 -12.32 -19.83 -59.02
C ILE A 60 -13.57 -19.06 -59.46
N THR A 61 -14.60 -19.80 -59.84
CA THR A 61 -15.90 -19.29 -60.27
C THR A 61 -16.99 -19.72 -59.30
N ASP A 62 -18.11 -19.01 -59.30
CA ASP A 62 -19.28 -19.30 -58.47
C ASP A 62 -19.74 -20.76 -58.67
N ASN A 63 -19.82 -21.17 -59.93
CA ASN A 63 -20.21 -22.52 -60.33
C ASN A 63 -19.25 -23.61 -59.80
N LEU A 64 -17.94 -23.29 -59.72
CA LEU A 64 -16.96 -24.20 -59.12
C LEU A 64 -17.20 -24.34 -57.61
N ILE A 65 -17.39 -23.21 -56.90
CA ILE A 65 -17.55 -23.19 -55.44
C ILE A 65 -18.88 -23.83 -55.02
N GLU A 66 -19.97 -23.61 -55.76
CA GLU A 66 -21.28 -24.17 -55.42
C GLU A 66 -21.30 -25.69 -55.55
N ASN A 67 -20.74 -26.24 -56.63
CA ASN A 67 -20.84 -27.67 -56.96
C ASN A 67 -19.84 -28.59 -56.26
N ASN A 68 -18.94 -28.06 -55.45
CA ASN A 68 -17.90 -28.86 -54.79
C ASN A 68 -17.86 -28.56 -53.29
N ASP A 69 -17.63 -29.58 -52.47
CA ASP A 69 -17.36 -29.39 -51.04
C ASP A 69 -15.95 -28.84 -50.81
N ILE A 70 -15.68 -28.36 -49.58
CA ILE A 70 -14.40 -27.74 -49.23
C ILE A 70 -13.22 -28.70 -49.45
N PRO A 71 -13.26 -30.00 -49.06
CA PRO A 71 -12.17 -30.93 -49.33
C PRO A 71 -11.89 -31.12 -50.82
N LYS A 72 -12.92 -31.22 -51.67
CA LYS A 72 -12.74 -31.35 -53.11
C LYS A 72 -12.18 -30.08 -53.74
N LEU A 73 -12.66 -28.90 -53.32
CA LEU A 73 -12.11 -27.61 -53.77
C LEU A 73 -10.63 -27.48 -53.42
N LYS A 74 -10.25 -27.88 -52.21
CA LYS A 74 -8.87 -27.87 -51.73
C LYS A 74 -7.96 -28.70 -52.63
N ASN A 75 -8.35 -29.93 -52.94
CA ASN A 75 -7.60 -30.83 -53.83
C ASN A 75 -7.55 -30.36 -55.29
N LEU A 76 -8.56 -29.60 -55.74
CA LEU A 76 -8.60 -29.07 -57.11
C LEU A 76 -7.75 -27.81 -57.28
N LEU A 77 -7.60 -27.01 -56.22
CA LEU A 77 -7.02 -25.66 -56.31
C LEU A 77 -5.63 -25.54 -55.70
N LEU A 78 -5.28 -26.37 -54.71
CA LEU A 78 -3.98 -26.33 -54.04
C LEU A 78 -3.02 -27.39 -54.58
N ASN A 79 -1.72 -27.07 -54.62
CA ASN A 79 -0.67 -28.05 -54.95
C ASN A 79 -0.21 -28.84 -53.70
N GLU A 80 0.59 -29.90 -53.89
CA GLU A 80 1.04 -30.76 -52.78
C GLU A 80 1.78 -30.00 -51.65
N ASN A 81 2.60 -29.01 -51.99
CA ASN A 81 3.32 -28.22 -50.99
C ASN A 81 2.35 -27.39 -50.14
N GLN A 82 1.32 -26.82 -50.76
CA GLN A 82 0.28 -26.05 -50.07
C GLN A 82 -0.61 -26.95 -49.21
N LEU A 83 -0.96 -28.15 -49.70
CA LEU A 83 -1.74 -29.14 -48.95
C LEU A 83 -1.00 -29.64 -47.70
N ASN A 84 0.34 -29.66 -47.71
CA ASN A 84 1.15 -30.04 -46.55
C ASN A 84 1.35 -28.89 -45.55
N ASN A 85 0.90 -27.67 -45.87
CA ASN A 85 1.02 -26.51 -45.00
C ASN A 85 -0.29 -26.28 -44.23
N ASN A 86 -0.26 -26.52 -42.91
CA ASN A 86 -1.44 -26.40 -42.05
C ASN A 86 -2.06 -24.99 -42.04
N THR A 87 -1.23 -23.95 -41.99
CA THR A 87 -1.66 -22.55 -42.01
C THR A 87 -2.40 -22.21 -43.30
N LEU A 88 -1.88 -22.66 -44.44
CA LEU A 88 -2.54 -22.46 -45.74
C LEU A 88 -3.85 -23.25 -45.83
N ASN A 89 -3.89 -24.47 -45.28
CA ASN A 89 -5.10 -25.28 -45.24
C ASN A 89 -6.23 -24.63 -44.43
N LEU A 90 -5.90 -24.05 -43.26
CA LEU A 90 -6.85 -23.34 -42.41
C LEU A 90 -7.30 -22.03 -43.04
N THR A 91 -6.36 -21.29 -43.66
CA THR A 91 -6.67 -20.09 -44.43
C THR A 91 -7.65 -20.40 -45.57
N PHE A 92 -7.41 -21.49 -46.31
CA PHE A 92 -8.28 -21.95 -47.39
C PHE A 92 -9.68 -22.31 -46.87
N GLU A 93 -9.77 -23.10 -45.80
CA GLU A 93 -11.04 -23.49 -45.19
C GLU A 93 -11.84 -22.25 -44.77
N PHE A 94 -11.21 -21.32 -44.04
CA PHE A 94 -11.84 -20.07 -43.65
C PHE A 94 -12.43 -19.30 -44.85
N MET A 95 -11.63 -19.06 -45.90
CA MET A 95 -12.06 -18.25 -47.04
C MET A 95 -13.22 -18.91 -47.78
N PHE A 96 -13.08 -20.19 -48.14
CA PHE A 96 -14.08 -20.88 -48.95
C PHE A 96 -15.35 -21.23 -48.15
N GLU A 97 -15.26 -21.54 -46.87
CA GLU A 97 -16.44 -21.71 -46.00
C GLU A 97 -17.22 -20.41 -45.84
N THR A 98 -16.51 -19.29 -45.65
CA THR A 98 -17.13 -17.96 -45.54
C THR A 98 -17.90 -17.61 -46.82
N ILE A 99 -17.28 -17.83 -47.98
CA ILE A 99 -17.91 -17.61 -49.29
C ILE A 99 -19.13 -18.52 -49.48
N LYS A 100 -18.97 -19.83 -49.24
CA LYS A 100 -20.03 -20.82 -49.45
C LYS A 100 -21.21 -20.60 -48.49
N ARG A 101 -20.96 -20.17 -47.25
CA ARG A 101 -21.98 -19.91 -46.22
C ARG A 101 -22.83 -18.69 -46.53
N THR A 102 -22.22 -17.62 -47.02
CA THR A 102 -22.88 -16.32 -47.23
C THR A 102 -23.47 -16.17 -48.63
N LYS A 103 -22.97 -16.92 -49.62
CA LYS A 103 -23.38 -16.86 -51.03
C LYS A 103 -23.37 -15.41 -51.56
N PRO A 104 -22.21 -14.74 -51.59
CA PRO A 104 -22.09 -13.32 -51.85
C PRO A 104 -22.49 -12.87 -53.27
N TYR A 105 -22.90 -13.79 -54.14
CA TYR A 105 -23.23 -13.56 -55.54
C TYR A 105 -24.66 -13.09 -55.79
N TYR A 106 -25.50 -13.07 -54.75
CA TYR A 106 -26.91 -12.63 -54.82
C TYR A 106 -27.11 -11.16 -54.41
N PHE A 107 -26.06 -10.34 -54.39
CA PHE A 107 -26.20 -8.94 -54.02
C PHE A 107 -26.60 -8.06 -55.21
N ASP A 108 -27.89 -7.74 -55.30
CA ASP A 108 -28.44 -6.76 -56.25
C ASP A 108 -27.97 -5.31 -55.99
N ASN A 109 -27.27 -5.03 -54.88
CA ASN A 109 -26.81 -3.67 -54.50
C ASN A 109 -25.40 -3.67 -53.90
N VAL A 110 -24.37 -3.63 -54.74
CA VAL A 110 -22.95 -3.48 -54.36
C VAL A 110 -22.70 -2.21 -53.53
N GLU A 111 -23.51 -1.15 -53.73
CA GLU A 111 -23.42 0.11 -52.97
C GLU A 111 -23.57 -0.10 -51.45
N LYS A 112 -24.41 -1.04 -51.00
CA LYS A 112 -24.60 -1.33 -49.56
C LYS A 112 -23.40 -2.03 -48.90
N ILE A 113 -22.49 -2.62 -49.68
CA ILE A 113 -21.27 -3.26 -49.17
C ILE A 113 -20.21 -2.19 -48.85
N LEU A 114 -20.21 -1.07 -49.58
CA LEU A 114 -19.24 0.02 -49.40
C LEU A 114 -19.48 0.84 -48.12
N ASP A 115 -20.68 0.77 -47.55
CA ASP A 115 -21.05 1.48 -46.31
C ASP A 115 -20.66 0.72 -45.02
N VAL A 116 -20.06 -0.47 -45.13
CA VAL A 116 -19.63 -1.26 -43.96
C VAL A 116 -18.40 -0.62 -43.32
N PRO A 117 -18.39 -0.39 -41.98
CA PRO A 117 -17.21 0.16 -41.31
C PRO A 117 -15.98 -0.73 -41.53
N PHE A 118 -14.80 -0.12 -41.61
CA PHE A 118 -13.52 -0.81 -41.85
C PHE A 118 -13.44 -1.57 -43.21
N ILE A 119 -14.28 -1.25 -44.19
CA ILE A 119 -14.27 -1.94 -45.51
C ILE A 119 -12.89 -1.93 -46.18
N SER A 120 -12.14 -0.82 -46.07
CA SER A 120 -10.80 -0.70 -46.63
C SER A 120 -9.81 -1.69 -46.00
N LEU A 121 -9.94 -1.94 -44.69
CA LEU A 121 -9.14 -2.93 -43.98
C LEU A 121 -9.45 -4.34 -44.51
N PHE A 122 -10.73 -4.69 -44.66
CA PHE A 122 -11.13 -5.98 -45.21
C PHE A 122 -10.75 -6.16 -46.69
N GLU A 123 -10.77 -5.09 -47.49
CA GLU A 123 -10.30 -5.15 -48.87
C GLU A 123 -8.80 -5.44 -48.93
N LYS A 124 -8.01 -4.73 -48.11
CA LYS A 124 -6.56 -4.92 -48.04
C LYS A 124 -6.23 -6.33 -47.54
N SER A 125 -6.86 -6.79 -46.45
CA SER A 125 -6.64 -8.13 -45.91
C SER A 125 -7.08 -9.24 -46.87
N SER A 126 -8.18 -9.06 -47.61
CA SER A 126 -8.64 -10.01 -48.62
C SER A 126 -7.64 -10.20 -49.76
N LYS A 127 -6.96 -9.12 -50.20
CA LYS A 127 -5.88 -9.19 -51.19
C LYS A 127 -4.68 -9.97 -50.65
N ILE A 128 -4.27 -9.68 -49.42
CA ILE A 128 -3.16 -10.37 -48.73
C ILE A 128 -3.46 -11.87 -48.60
N LEU A 129 -4.64 -12.23 -48.11
CA LEU A 129 -5.09 -13.62 -47.98
C LEU A 129 -5.12 -14.36 -49.32
N SER A 130 -5.64 -13.70 -50.36
CA SER A 130 -5.69 -14.28 -51.71
C SER A 130 -4.29 -14.46 -52.29
N LYS A 131 -3.37 -13.52 -52.05
CA LYS A 131 -1.95 -13.62 -52.42
C LYS A 131 -1.27 -14.79 -51.74
N LYS A 132 -1.53 -14.95 -50.45
CA LYS A 132 -0.99 -16.04 -49.63
C LYS A 132 -1.40 -17.41 -50.15
N LEU A 133 -2.65 -17.59 -50.58
CA LEU A 133 -3.12 -18.85 -51.18
C LEU A 133 -2.71 -19.04 -52.64
N PHE A 134 -2.67 -17.97 -53.44
CA PHE A 134 -2.39 -18.03 -54.87
C PHE A 134 -1.33 -16.99 -55.26
N PRO A 135 -0.06 -17.20 -54.87
CA PRO A 135 1.03 -16.32 -55.25
C PRO A 135 1.33 -16.45 -56.75
N LYS A 136 1.69 -15.33 -57.39
CA LYS A 136 2.14 -15.28 -58.78
C LYS A 136 3.65 -15.00 -58.84
N GLU A 137 4.31 -15.44 -59.90
CA GLU A 137 5.77 -15.28 -60.05
C GLU A 137 6.20 -13.79 -60.12
N ASP A 138 5.33 -12.92 -60.61
CA ASP A 138 5.53 -11.48 -60.75
C ASP A 138 5.03 -10.65 -59.54
N ASP A 139 4.60 -11.29 -58.46
CA ASP A 139 4.16 -10.59 -57.24
C ASP A 139 5.33 -9.81 -56.61
N ASP A 140 5.10 -8.52 -56.37
CA ASP A 140 5.98 -7.68 -55.54
C ASP A 140 5.97 -8.20 -54.09
N GLN A 141 7.10 -8.73 -53.62
CA GLN A 141 7.22 -9.30 -52.27
C GLN A 141 7.13 -8.26 -51.15
N THR A 142 7.15 -6.97 -51.47
CA THR A 142 7.10 -5.86 -50.51
C THR A 142 5.72 -5.22 -50.35
N LYS A 143 4.73 -5.68 -51.11
CA LYS A 143 3.35 -5.16 -51.09
C LYS A 143 2.34 -6.25 -50.84
N GLU A 144 1.17 -5.87 -50.36
CA GLU A 144 0.13 -6.82 -49.94
C GLU A 144 0.72 -7.86 -48.97
N ILE A 145 1.49 -7.36 -48.00
CA ILE A 145 2.03 -8.14 -46.87
C ILE A 145 1.25 -7.81 -45.60
N PRO A 146 1.20 -8.70 -44.59
CA PRO A 146 0.44 -8.48 -43.37
C PRO A 146 0.79 -7.17 -42.64
N GLU A 147 2.05 -6.75 -42.72
CA GLU A 147 2.55 -5.48 -42.15
C GLU A 147 1.83 -4.26 -42.73
N ASP A 148 1.40 -4.32 -44.00
CA ASP A 148 0.69 -3.22 -44.64
C ASP A 148 -0.66 -2.94 -43.96
N LEU A 149 -1.21 -3.86 -43.17
CA LEU A 149 -2.43 -3.61 -42.39
C LEU A 149 -2.23 -2.53 -41.33
N PHE A 150 -0.99 -2.27 -40.90
CA PHE A 150 -0.66 -1.21 -39.94
C PHE A 150 -0.43 0.15 -40.61
N ASP A 151 -0.37 0.20 -41.94
CA ASP A 151 -0.32 1.48 -42.67
C ASP A 151 -1.67 2.20 -42.59
N ASP A 152 -1.64 3.52 -42.83
CA ASP A 152 -2.83 4.37 -42.97
C ASP A 152 -3.84 4.26 -41.80
N GLU A 153 -3.33 3.94 -40.60
CA GLU A 153 -4.10 3.84 -39.34
C GLU A 153 -5.20 2.77 -39.35
N TYR A 154 -5.26 1.84 -40.33
CA TYR A 154 -6.37 0.88 -40.43
C TYR A 154 -6.57 0.04 -39.18
N MET A 155 -5.49 -0.55 -38.66
CA MET A 155 -5.55 -1.37 -37.45
C MET A 155 -5.80 -0.52 -36.20
N GLU A 156 -5.24 0.69 -36.12
CA GLU A 156 -5.47 1.61 -35.00
C GLU A 156 -6.94 2.05 -34.90
N ASP A 157 -7.56 2.36 -36.04
CA ASP A 157 -8.99 2.67 -36.15
C ASP A 157 -9.84 1.45 -35.75
N PHE A 158 -9.47 0.25 -36.23
CA PHE A 158 -10.16 -1.00 -35.87
C PHE A 158 -10.10 -1.28 -34.36
N TYR A 159 -8.95 -1.04 -33.71
CA TYR A 159 -8.79 -1.18 -32.26
C TYR A 159 -9.57 -0.12 -31.48
N SER A 160 -9.57 1.12 -31.94
CA SER A 160 -10.05 2.26 -31.15
C SER A 160 -11.54 2.52 -31.33
N ASN A 161 -12.10 2.19 -32.50
CA ASN A 161 -13.45 2.59 -32.88
C ASN A 161 -14.41 1.43 -33.12
N SER A 162 -13.99 0.18 -32.87
CA SER A 162 -14.90 -0.97 -32.91
C SER A 162 -15.98 -0.85 -31.80
N PRO A 163 -17.27 -0.67 -32.14
CA PRO A 163 -18.30 -0.39 -31.14
C PRO A 163 -18.44 -1.51 -30.11
N LYS A 164 -18.30 -2.76 -30.55
CA LYS A 164 -18.42 -3.92 -29.66
C LYS A 164 -17.25 -4.01 -28.68
N TYR A 165 -16.05 -3.74 -29.17
CA TYR A 165 -14.86 -3.67 -28.33
C TYR A 165 -15.02 -2.61 -27.25
N LEU A 166 -15.40 -1.38 -27.62
CA LEU A 166 -15.62 -0.29 -26.66
C LEU A 166 -16.70 -0.60 -25.60
N GLN A 167 -17.78 -1.30 -25.98
CA GLN A 167 -18.79 -1.77 -25.03
C GLN A 167 -18.21 -2.77 -24.02
N MET A 168 -17.41 -3.74 -24.48
CA MET A 168 -16.78 -4.73 -23.61
C MET A 168 -15.77 -4.07 -22.67
N VAL A 169 -14.96 -3.14 -23.17
CA VAL A 169 -14.00 -2.40 -22.35
C VAL A 169 -14.73 -1.53 -21.30
N SER A 170 -15.85 -0.89 -21.65
CA SER A 170 -16.72 -0.18 -20.70
C SER A 170 -17.24 -1.09 -19.58
N LEU A 171 -17.58 -2.34 -19.90
CA LEU A 171 -17.99 -3.34 -18.90
C LEU A 171 -16.86 -3.69 -17.92
N ILE A 172 -15.61 -3.77 -18.39
CA ILE A 172 -14.44 -3.97 -17.52
C ILE A 172 -14.32 -2.78 -16.55
N GLY A 173 -14.39 -1.54 -17.05
CA GLY A 173 -14.32 -0.34 -16.22
C GLY A 173 -15.40 -0.30 -15.14
N GLN A 174 -16.65 -0.65 -15.49
CA GLN A 174 -17.75 -0.72 -14.52
C GLN A 174 -17.58 -1.83 -13.49
N SER A 175 -17.07 -2.98 -13.89
CA SER A 175 -16.74 -4.06 -12.96
C SER A 175 -15.68 -3.60 -11.95
N VAL A 176 -14.58 -3.01 -12.42
CA VAL A 176 -13.51 -2.48 -11.56
C VAL A 176 -14.06 -1.40 -10.61
N LYS A 177 -14.86 -0.47 -11.12
CA LYS A 177 -15.54 0.55 -10.30
C LYS A 177 -16.40 -0.07 -9.19
N LYS A 178 -17.15 -1.12 -9.50
CA LYS A 178 -18.01 -1.81 -8.52
C LYS A 178 -17.20 -2.60 -7.49
N CYS A 179 -16.03 -3.08 -7.84
CA CYS A 179 -15.06 -3.61 -6.87
C CYS A 179 -14.51 -2.52 -5.92
N ILE A 180 -14.33 -1.30 -6.40
CA ILE A 180 -13.72 -0.18 -5.65
C ILE A 180 -14.72 0.53 -4.74
N GLU A 181 -15.96 0.73 -5.19
CA GLU A 181 -16.98 1.55 -4.52
C GLU A 181 -17.19 1.18 -3.01
N PRO A 182 -17.29 -0.11 -2.62
CA PRO A 182 -17.41 -0.49 -1.20
C PRO A 182 -16.16 -0.24 -0.35
N LEU A 183 -15.03 0.07 -0.97
CA LEU A 183 -13.72 0.17 -0.35
C LEU A 183 -13.24 1.60 -0.14
N LEU A 184 -13.96 2.61 -0.67
CA LEU A 184 -13.55 4.02 -0.68
C LEU A 184 -13.16 4.58 0.70
N PHE A 185 -13.85 4.12 1.75
CA PHE A 185 -13.64 4.57 3.13
C PHE A 185 -12.77 3.62 3.96
N LYS A 186 -12.16 2.61 3.34
CA LYS A 186 -11.20 1.73 4.00
C LYS A 186 -9.79 2.27 3.81
N LYS A 187 -9.04 2.39 4.90
CA LYS A 187 -7.63 2.81 4.88
C LYS A 187 -6.76 1.66 4.36
N GLN A 188 -6.60 1.57 3.04
CA GLN A 188 -5.86 0.52 2.36
C GLN A 188 -5.36 0.95 0.98
N VAL A 189 -4.52 0.13 0.36
CA VAL A 189 -4.11 0.30 -1.05
C VAL A 189 -4.72 -0.83 -1.87
N LEU A 190 -5.55 -0.51 -2.86
CA LEU A 190 -6.00 -1.47 -3.86
C LEU A 190 -5.05 -1.44 -5.06
N ARG A 191 -4.47 -2.58 -5.43
CA ARG A 191 -3.52 -2.68 -6.55
C ARG A 191 -4.14 -3.38 -7.75
N ILE A 192 -4.05 -2.71 -8.89
CA ILE A 192 -4.54 -3.19 -10.18
C ILE A 192 -3.34 -3.30 -11.12
N ILE A 193 -3.24 -4.39 -11.87
CA ILE A 193 -2.29 -4.50 -12.99
C ILE A 193 -3.02 -4.93 -14.25
N GLU A 194 -2.69 -4.27 -15.35
CA GLU A 194 -3.10 -4.61 -16.69
C GLU A 194 -1.90 -5.18 -17.46
N PHE A 195 -2.06 -6.36 -18.07
CA PHE A 195 -1.09 -6.92 -19.01
C PHE A 195 -1.57 -6.72 -20.45
N GLY A 196 -0.65 -6.24 -21.30
CA GLY A 196 -0.92 -5.95 -22.70
C GLY A 196 -1.77 -4.70 -22.86
N GLY A 197 -1.44 -3.65 -22.10
CA GLY A 197 -2.19 -2.39 -22.15
C GLY A 197 -2.19 -1.73 -23.53
N GLY A 198 -1.29 -2.11 -24.45
CA GLY A 198 -1.43 -1.79 -25.87
C GLY A 198 -1.48 -0.29 -26.15
N THR A 199 -2.47 0.16 -26.93
CA THR A 199 -2.72 1.58 -27.16
C THR A 199 -3.33 2.31 -25.97
N GLY A 200 -3.72 1.59 -24.90
CA GLY A 200 -4.22 2.17 -23.66
C GLY A 200 -5.73 2.36 -23.60
N THR A 201 -6.49 1.83 -24.56
CA THR A 201 -7.96 1.98 -24.60
C THR A 201 -8.62 1.44 -23.32
N THR A 202 -8.24 0.23 -22.90
CA THR A 202 -8.76 -0.41 -21.68
C THR A 202 -8.33 0.35 -20.42
N SER A 203 -7.05 0.74 -20.35
CA SER A 203 -6.51 1.55 -19.26
C SER A 203 -7.28 2.86 -19.09
N LYS A 204 -7.51 3.59 -20.19
CA LYS A 204 -8.22 4.87 -20.19
C LYS A 204 -9.62 4.76 -19.62
N VAL A 205 -10.37 3.73 -20.02
CA VAL A 205 -11.73 3.50 -19.53
C VAL A 205 -11.72 3.18 -18.03
N ILE A 206 -10.83 2.29 -17.58
CA ILE A 206 -10.73 1.94 -16.16
C ILE A 206 -10.33 3.17 -15.33
N CYS A 207 -9.30 3.90 -15.76
CA CYS A 207 -8.83 5.10 -15.09
C CYS A 207 -9.92 6.18 -15.03
N ASN A 208 -10.66 6.41 -16.12
CA ASN A 208 -11.79 7.35 -16.13
C ASN A 208 -12.90 6.94 -15.14
N GLU A 209 -13.28 5.67 -15.09
CA GLU A 209 -14.29 5.20 -14.14
C GLU A 209 -13.83 5.35 -12.68
N ILE A 210 -12.54 5.11 -12.42
CA ILE A 210 -11.93 5.37 -11.10
C ILE A 210 -11.99 6.85 -10.77
N MET A 211 -11.55 7.73 -11.68
CA MET A 211 -11.56 9.18 -11.45
C MET A 211 -12.97 9.72 -11.23
N ASN A 212 -13.90 9.35 -12.10
CA ASN A 212 -15.30 9.75 -11.97
C ASN A 212 -15.90 9.30 -10.63
N LEU A 213 -15.55 8.09 -10.16
CA LEU A 213 -15.96 7.61 -8.85
C LEU A 213 -15.36 8.47 -7.73
N LEU A 214 -14.05 8.72 -7.75
CA LEU A 214 -13.38 9.53 -6.74
C LEU A 214 -13.91 10.97 -6.70
N GLU A 215 -14.09 11.61 -7.85
CA GLU A 215 -14.63 12.97 -7.98
C GLU A 215 -16.08 13.09 -7.50
N LYS A 216 -16.93 12.11 -7.84
CA LYS A 216 -18.32 12.03 -7.38
C LYS A 216 -18.39 12.08 -5.85
N TYR A 217 -17.56 11.30 -5.16
CA TYR A 217 -17.58 11.23 -3.69
C TYR A 217 -16.88 12.44 -3.03
N LYS A 218 -15.85 13.02 -3.66
CA LYS A 218 -15.24 14.28 -3.19
C LYS A 218 -16.21 15.46 -3.26
N SER A 219 -17.08 15.48 -4.27
CA SER A 219 -18.02 16.59 -4.52
C SER A 219 -19.30 16.50 -3.68
N SER A 220 -19.63 15.32 -3.14
CA SER A 220 -20.74 15.18 -2.19
C SER A 220 -20.29 15.64 -0.80
N ASN A 221 -20.86 16.75 -0.30
CA ASN A 221 -20.56 17.38 1.00
C ASN A 221 -20.70 16.47 2.24
N GLU A 222 -21.12 15.21 2.09
CA GLU A 222 -21.31 14.26 3.18
C GLU A 222 -20.11 13.34 3.43
N ASN A 223 -19.14 13.21 2.51
CA ASN A 223 -18.10 12.17 2.59
C ASN A 223 -16.73 12.58 2.01
N SER A 224 -16.18 13.72 2.45
CA SER A 224 -14.91 14.28 1.96
C SER A 224 -13.63 13.50 2.33
N ASN A 225 -13.73 12.37 3.06
CA ASN A 225 -12.57 11.63 3.55
C ASN A 225 -12.40 10.26 2.86
N ILE A 226 -12.02 10.27 1.58
CA ILE A 226 -11.65 9.04 0.86
C ILE A 226 -10.34 8.50 1.45
N LEU A 227 -10.42 7.32 2.08
CA LEU A 227 -9.28 6.67 2.73
C LEU A 227 -8.57 5.65 1.85
N LEU A 228 -9.21 5.23 0.76
CA LEU A 228 -8.63 4.32 -0.21
C LEU A 228 -7.53 5.01 -1.05
N GLU A 229 -6.44 4.30 -1.26
CA GLU A 229 -5.45 4.59 -2.29
C GLU A 229 -5.52 3.49 -3.35
N ILE A 230 -5.34 3.85 -4.61
CA ILE A 230 -5.33 2.93 -5.74
C ILE A 230 -3.95 3.00 -6.38
N GLU A 231 -3.34 1.86 -6.67
CA GLU A 231 -2.16 1.78 -7.52
C GLU A 231 -2.54 1.05 -8.80
N TYR A 232 -2.48 1.75 -9.94
CA TYR A 232 -2.77 1.18 -11.24
C TYR A 232 -1.47 0.96 -12.01
N THR A 233 -1.12 -0.30 -12.26
CA THR A 233 0.05 -0.69 -13.04
C THR A 233 -0.35 -0.95 -14.49
N TYR A 234 0.00 -0.04 -15.38
CA TYR A 234 0.00 -0.28 -16.82
C TYR A 234 1.24 -1.09 -17.20
N SER A 235 1.06 -2.17 -17.96
CA SER A 235 2.19 -2.96 -18.46
C SER A 235 2.01 -3.49 -19.87
N ASP A 236 3.14 -3.53 -20.58
CA ASP A 236 3.25 -4.06 -21.94
C ASP A 236 4.67 -4.62 -22.18
N VAL A 237 4.81 -5.52 -23.16
CA VAL A 237 6.12 -6.04 -23.59
C VAL A 237 6.87 -5.02 -24.44
N ASN A 238 6.18 -4.11 -25.13
CA ASN A 238 6.77 -3.11 -26.01
C ASN A 238 7.17 -1.85 -25.21
N PRO A 239 8.47 -1.52 -25.10
CA PRO A 239 8.93 -0.33 -24.38
C PRO A 239 8.41 0.99 -24.94
N ILE A 240 8.10 1.06 -26.24
CA ILE A 240 7.59 2.29 -26.87
C ILE A 240 6.20 2.63 -26.34
N LEU A 241 5.34 1.61 -26.17
CA LEU A 241 3.99 1.78 -25.62
C LEU A 241 4.04 2.25 -24.17
N ILE A 242 5.01 1.76 -23.38
CA ILE A 242 5.25 2.25 -22.01
C ILE A 242 5.53 3.76 -21.99
N GLU A 243 6.37 4.27 -22.90
CA GLU A 243 6.68 5.70 -22.98
C GLU A 243 5.50 6.55 -23.46
N ASN A 244 4.68 6.02 -24.35
CA ASN A 244 3.45 6.68 -24.79
C ASN A 244 2.42 6.75 -23.64
N ALA A 245 2.20 5.62 -22.95
CA ALA A 245 1.30 5.52 -21.81
C ALA A 245 1.69 6.49 -20.68
N LYS A 246 2.99 6.66 -20.38
CA LYS A 246 3.46 7.66 -19.39
C LYS A 246 3.02 9.09 -19.73
N LYS A 247 2.98 9.44 -21.02
CA LYS A 247 2.54 10.77 -21.47
C LYS A 247 1.03 10.91 -21.39
N GLU A 248 0.30 9.90 -21.87
CA GLU A 248 -1.16 9.92 -21.93
C GLU A 248 -1.79 9.88 -20.53
N PHE A 249 -1.31 8.99 -19.65
CA PHE A 249 -1.96 8.71 -18.38
C PHE A 249 -1.46 9.57 -17.21
N LYS A 250 -0.61 10.57 -17.48
CA LYS A 250 -0.04 11.45 -16.44
C LYS A 250 -1.12 12.15 -15.60
N ASN A 251 -2.26 12.50 -16.21
CA ASN A 251 -3.34 13.21 -15.53
C ASN A 251 -4.16 12.33 -14.57
N PHE A 252 -4.00 11.01 -14.65
CA PHE A 252 -4.66 10.08 -13.73
C PHE A 252 -3.88 9.88 -12.42
N ASP A 253 -2.63 10.33 -12.35
CA ASP A 253 -1.79 10.25 -11.15
C ASP A 253 -2.12 11.41 -10.19
N ASN A 254 -2.68 11.07 -9.02
CA ASN A 254 -3.10 12.00 -7.99
C ASN A 254 -2.99 11.38 -6.58
N GLU A 255 -3.49 12.09 -5.57
CA GLU A 255 -3.37 11.70 -4.16
C GLU A 255 -4.05 10.38 -3.77
N ASN A 256 -5.09 9.95 -4.51
CA ASN A 256 -5.84 8.70 -4.26
C ASN A 256 -5.62 7.64 -5.34
N CYS A 257 -4.97 7.97 -6.46
CA CYS A 257 -4.71 7.06 -7.56
C CYS A 257 -3.30 7.29 -8.09
N LYS A 258 -2.42 6.30 -7.92
CA LYS A 258 -1.04 6.33 -8.40
C LYS A 258 -0.89 5.49 -9.66
N MET A 259 -0.35 6.08 -10.71
CA MET A 259 -0.02 5.35 -11.94
C MET A 259 1.39 4.76 -11.87
N VAL A 260 1.53 3.50 -12.25
CA VAL A 260 2.80 2.76 -12.33
C VAL A 260 2.93 2.19 -13.73
N PHE A 261 4.11 2.30 -14.33
CA PHE A 261 4.38 1.82 -15.69
C PHE A 261 5.50 0.78 -15.66
N ARG A 262 5.25 -0.41 -16.20
CA ARG A 262 6.21 -1.52 -16.17
C ARG A 262 6.31 -2.20 -17.53
N ASN A 263 7.52 -2.41 -18.02
CA ASN A 263 7.74 -3.33 -19.14
C ASN A 263 7.76 -4.76 -18.58
N LEU A 264 6.76 -5.58 -18.92
CA LEU A 264 6.60 -6.93 -18.37
C LEU A 264 6.23 -7.93 -19.45
N ASN A 265 6.81 -9.13 -19.34
CA ASN A 265 6.47 -10.28 -20.16
C ASN A 265 5.91 -11.40 -19.29
N ILE A 266 4.60 -11.64 -19.41
CA ILE A 266 3.87 -12.67 -18.66
C ILE A 266 4.29 -14.11 -19.03
N GLN A 267 4.96 -14.32 -20.17
CA GLN A 267 5.53 -15.62 -20.56
C GLN A 267 6.85 -15.94 -19.84
N LYS A 268 7.30 -15.07 -18.92
CA LYS A 268 8.49 -15.27 -18.09
C LYS A 268 8.13 -15.10 -16.62
N SER A 269 9.02 -15.52 -15.72
CA SER A 269 8.82 -15.37 -14.28
C SER A 269 8.61 -13.89 -13.93
N LEU A 270 7.46 -13.54 -13.36
CA LEU A 270 7.16 -12.18 -12.93
C LEU A 270 7.96 -11.78 -11.69
N GLU A 271 8.29 -12.74 -10.83
CA GLU A 271 9.21 -12.56 -9.70
C GLU A 271 10.58 -12.09 -10.17
N SER A 272 11.14 -12.73 -11.22
CA SER A 272 12.42 -12.32 -11.80
C SER A 272 12.38 -10.93 -12.46
N GLN A 273 11.17 -10.44 -12.76
CA GLN A 273 10.91 -9.10 -13.30
C GLN A 273 10.55 -8.08 -12.20
N GLY A 274 10.69 -8.46 -10.93
CA GLY A 274 10.50 -7.58 -9.77
C GLY A 274 9.06 -7.44 -9.31
N ILE A 275 8.17 -8.38 -9.67
CA ILE A 275 6.80 -8.44 -9.16
C ILE A 275 6.71 -9.48 -8.06
N ASN A 276 6.33 -9.04 -6.86
CA ASN A 276 6.18 -9.93 -5.71
C ASN A 276 4.93 -10.82 -5.86
N HIS A 277 4.98 -12.00 -5.24
CA HIS A 277 3.80 -12.84 -5.07
C HIS A 277 2.76 -12.15 -4.17
N ASN A 278 1.48 -12.48 -4.37
CA ASN A 278 0.37 -11.97 -3.56
C ASN A 278 0.38 -10.43 -3.40
N TYR A 279 0.59 -9.71 -4.50
CA TYR A 279 0.76 -8.25 -4.50
C TYR A 279 -0.47 -7.51 -5.05
N TYR A 280 -1.06 -8.03 -6.13
CA TYR A 280 -2.17 -7.38 -6.83
C TYR A 280 -3.53 -7.87 -6.34
N ASP A 281 -4.49 -6.97 -6.19
CA ASP A 281 -5.88 -7.28 -5.85
C ASP A 281 -6.70 -7.57 -7.11
N ILE A 282 -6.40 -6.90 -8.23
CA ILE A 282 -7.04 -7.12 -9.54
C ILE A 282 -5.95 -7.28 -10.62
N VAL A 283 -6.06 -8.31 -11.44
CA VAL A 283 -5.29 -8.47 -12.68
C VAL A 283 -6.27 -8.41 -13.86
N VAL A 284 -5.96 -7.57 -14.84
CA VAL A 284 -6.69 -7.46 -16.11
C VAL A 284 -5.80 -7.98 -17.23
N VAL A 285 -6.32 -8.87 -18.05
CA VAL A 285 -5.65 -9.36 -19.26
C VAL A 285 -6.65 -9.30 -20.41
N GLU A 286 -6.33 -8.50 -21.42
CA GLU A 286 -7.23 -8.17 -22.52
C GLU A 286 -6.63 -8.59 -23.86
N ASN A 287 -7.20 -9.60 -24.52
CA ASN A 287 -6.76 -10.09 -25.83
C ASN A 287 -5.25 -10.41 -25.90
N VAL A 288 -4.64 -10.86 -24.80
CA VAL A 288 -3.21 -11.23 -24.75
C VAL A 288 -3.00 -12.73 -24.77
N LEU A 289 -3.77 -13.50 -23.97
CA LEU A 289 -3.44 -14.90 -23.68
C LEU A 289 -3.53 -15.79 -24.93
N HIS A 290 -4.47 -15.52 -25.83
CA HIS A 290 -4.62 -16.27 -27.07
C HIS A 290 -3.41 -16.22 -28.00
N PHE A 291 -2.49 -15.26 -27.85
CA PHE A 291 -1.30 -15.15 -28.70
C PHE A 291 -0.07 -15.86 -28.10
N LEU A 292 -0.08 -16.18 -26.80
CA LEU A 292 1.11 -16.65 -26.09
C LEU A 292 1.44 -18.12 -26.41
N LYS A 293 2.71 -18.52 -26.42
CA LYS A 293 3.05 -19.93 -26.67
C LYS A 293 2.54 -20.85 -25.55
N ASP A 294 2.64 -20.37 -24.31
CA ASP A 294 2.21 -21.09 -23.11
C ASP A 294 1.30 -20.20 -22.24
N ALA A 295 0.01 -20.18 -22.57
CA ALA A 295 -1.00 -19.47 -21.78
C ALA A 295 -1.21 -20.10 -20.40
N GLU A 296 -0.97 -21.41 -20.26
CA GLU A 296 -1.05 -22.12 -18.98
C GLU A 296 0.01 -21.58 -18.00
N TYR A 297 1.27 -21.47 -18.43
CA TYR A 297 2.33 -20.83 -17.65
C TYR A 297 1.97 -19.40 -17.28
N SER A 298 1.39 -18.65 -18.21
CA SER A 298 1.01 -17.24 -18.01
C SER A 298 -0.10 -17.10 -16.96
N ILE A 299 -1.11 -17.96 -16.99
CA ILE A 299 -2.16 -18.03 -15.95
C ILE A 299 -1.57 -18.42 -14.60
N LYS A 300 -0.58 -19.32 -14.56
CA LYS A 300 0.16 -19.63 -13.33
C LYS A 300 0.88 -18.40 -12.78
N GLN A 301 1.51 -17.58 -13.64
CA GLN A 301 2.15 -16.33 -13.21
C GLN A 301 1.12 -15.33 -12.65
N VAL A 302 -0.04 -15.17 -13.31
CA VAL A 302 -1.16 -14.35 -12.80
C VAL A 302 -1.62 -14.82 -11.44
N HIS A 303 -1.80 -16.13 -11.25
CA HIS A 303 -2.16 -16.71 -9.98
C HIS A 303 -1.10 -16.44 -8.88
N LEU A 304 0.19 -16.44 -9.20
CA LEU A 304 1.25 -16.17 -8.22
C LEU A 304 1.23 -14.72 -7.72
N ILE A 305 0.99 -13.74 -8.60
CA ILE A 305 1.02 -12.32 -8.24
C ILE A 305 -0.30 -11.82 -7.61
N LEU A 306 -1.42 -12.50 -7.87
CA LEU A 306 -2.71 -12.16 -7.25
C LEU A 306 -2.67 -12.48 -5.76
N LYS A 307 -3.18 -11.60 -4.92
CA LYS A 307 -3.51 -11.93 -3.52
C LYS A 307 -4.58 -13.04 -3.48
N GLY A 308 -4.64 -13.80 -2.38
CA GLY A 308 -5.81 -14.64 -2.12
C GLY A 308 -7.09 -13.80 -2.18
N ASN A 309 -8.18 -14.33 -2.73
CA ASN A 309 -9.41 -13.59 -3.07
C ASN A 309 -9.26 -12.46 -4.10
N GLY A 310 -8.09 -12.28 -4.71
CA GLY A 310 -7.89 -11.31 -5.79
C GLY A 310 -8.66 -11.69 -7.05
N HIS A 311 -9.04 -10.69 -7.84
CA HIS A 311 -9.82 -10.86 -9.07
C HIS A 311 -8.92 -11.00 -10.28
N PHE A 312 -9.20 -12.00 -11.11
CA PHE A 312 -8.68 -12.08 -12.46
C PHE A 312 -9.80 -11.75 -13.46
N ILE A 313 -9.62 -10.70 -14.25
CA ILE A 313 -10.48 -10.30 -15.35
C ILE A 313 -9.78 -10.65 -16.66
N LEU A 314 -10.35 -11.63 -17.37
CA LEU A 314 -9.91 -12.02 -18.71
C LEU A 314 -10.94 -11.53 -19.73
N TYR A 315 -10.52 -10.70 -20.68
CA TYR A 315 -11.32 -10.36 -21.86
C TYR A 315 -10.69 -11.03 -23.08
N GLU A 316 -11.48 -11.86 -23.77
CA GLU A 316 -11.07 -12.52 -25.00
C GLU A 316 -12.08 -12.31 -26.13
N SER A 317 -11.53 -12.30 -27.34
CA SER A 317 -12.27 -12.22 -28.59
C SER A 317 -13.03 -13.52 -28.90
N PRO A 318 -14.07 -13.47 -29.76
CA PRO A 318 -14.86 -14.64 -30.09
C PRO A 318 -14.07 -15.77 -30.77
N TYR A 319 -14.48 -17.01 -30.51
CA TYR A 319 -14.01 -18.17 -31.24
C TYR A 319 -14.71 -18.24 -32.62
N ARG A 320 -13.93 -18.34 -33.69
CA ARG A 320 -14.39 -18.36 -35.10
C ARG A 320 -15.15 -17.12 -35.56
N SER A 321 -14.57 -15.94 -35.33
CA SER A 321 -15.10 -14.67 -35.85
C SER A 321 -14.67 -14.43 -37.28
N VAL A 322 -15.62 -14.33 -38.23
CA VAL A 322 -15.31 -13.99 -39.64
C VAL A 322 -14.58 -12.66 -39.75
N VAL A 323 -14.95 -11.68 -38.93
CA VAL A 323 -14.30 -10.37 -38.90
C VAL A 323 -12.84 -10.52 -38.50
N LEU A 324 -12.55 -11.23 -37.42
CA LEU A 324 -11.16 -11.39 -36.94
C LEU A 324 -10.34 -12.29 -37.86
N ASP A 325 -10.91 -13.41 -38.31
CA ASP A 325 -10.27 -14.33 -39.25
C ASP A 325 -9.95 -13.64 -40.59
N SER A 326 -10.79 -12.70 -41.03
CA SER A 326 -10.55 -11.92 -42.26
C SER A 326 -9.39 -10.92 -42.15
N VAL A 327 -9.09 -10.42 -40.95
CA VAL A 327 -8.04 -9.44 -40.70
C VAL A 327 -6.76 -10.16 -40.28
N TYR A 328 -6.83 -10.90 -39.17
CA TYR A 328 -5.68 -11.55 -38.57
C TYR A 328 -5.25 -12.83 -39.28
N GLY A 329 -6.13 -13.44 -40.08
CA GLY A 329 -5.76 -14.58 -40.91
C GLY A 329 -4.63 -14.29 -41.91
N ALA A 330 -4.37 -13.01 -42.19
CA ALA A 330 -3.20 -12.58 -42.95
C ALA A 330 -1.89 -13.05 -42.27
N PHE A 331 -1.84 -13.08 -40.94
CA PHE A 331 -0.67 -13.46 -40.16
C PHE A 331 -0.62 -14.97 -39.89
N ASP A 332 0.55 -15.57 -40.01
CA ASP A 332 0.73 -17.01 -39.77
C ASP A 332 0.44 -17.42 -38.32
N PHE A 333 0.75 -16.54 -37.36
CA PHE A 333 0.52 -16.80 -35.94
C PHE A 333 -0.97 -17.00 -35.61
N TRP A 334 -1.89 -16.46 -36.40
CA TRP A 334 -3.32 -16.57 -36.15
C TRP A 334 -3.81 -18.02 -36.28
N TRP A 335 -3.14 -18.78 -37.16
CA TRP A 335 -3.43 -20.19 -37.42
C TRP A 335 -2.50 -21.14 -36.66
N ASP A 336 -1.57 -20.60 -35.87
CA ASP A 336 -0.64 -21.40 -35.09
C ASP A 336 -1.32 -22.04 -33.86
N CYS A 337 -1.62 -23.32 -34.00
CA CYS A 337 -2.30 -24.14 -33.01
C CYS A 337 -1.34 -25.04 -32.23
N SER A 338 -0.06 -24.69 -32.10
CA SER A 338 0.97 -25.53 -31.47
C SER A 338 0.82 -25.73 -29.95
N GLY A 339 -0.38 -25.64 -29.37
CA GLY A 339 -0.63 -25.78 -27.92
C GLY A 339 -1.93 -26.52 -27.60
N ASP A 340 -1.95 -27.24 -26.46
CA ASP A 340 -2.96 -28.26 -26.11
C ASP A 340 -4.42 -27.77 -26.02
N TYR A 341 -4.64 -26.46 -25.88
CA TYR A 341 -5.97 -25.86 -25.72
C TYR A 341 -6.48 -25.14 -26.98
N ARG A 342 -5.64 -24.98 -28.02
CA ARG A 342 -6.02 -24.41 -29.33
C ARG A 342 -6.39 -25.52 -30.30
N ILE A 343 -7.29 -25.23 -31.22
CA ILE A 343 -7.84 -26.24 -32.15
C ILE A 343 -7.43 -25.90 -33.59
N ASP A 344 -7.88 -24.76 -34.08
CA ASP A 344 -7.80 -24.37 -35.50
C ASP A 344 -7.53 -22.86 -35.71
N ARG A 345 -7.33 -22.11 -34.61
CA ARG A 345 -6.89 -20.71 -34.55
C ARG A 345 -6.28 -20.42 -33.18
N CYS A 346 -5.63 -19.27 -33.04
CA CYS A 346 -4.95 -18.88 -31.80
C CYS A 346 -5.92 -18.65 -30.62
N ILE A 347 -7.15 -18.21 -30.90
CA ILE A 347 -8.23 -18.07 -29.92
C ILE A 347 -8.87 -19.45 -29.68
N PRO A 348 -8.80 -20.01 -28.46
CA PRO A 348 -9.46 -21.28 -28.16
C PRO A 348 -10.95 -21.07 -27.81
N PRO A 349 -11.78 -22.13 -27.85
CA PRO A 349 -13.15 -22.08 -27.33
C PRO A 349 -13.20 -21.58 -25.88
N GLN A 350 -14.25 -20.83 -25.53
CA GLN A 350 -14.42 -20.26 -24.17
C GLN A 350 -14.30 -21.33 -23.06
N LYS A 351 -14.85 -22.52 -23.31
CA LYS A 351 -14.79 -23.65 -22.37
C LYS A 351 -13.35 -24.04 -22.01
N ASN A 352 -12.41 -23.91 -22.93
CA ASN A 352 -11.01 -24.27 -22.68
C ASN A 352 -10.36 -23.30 -21.70
N TRP A 353 -10.68 -21.99 -21.79
CA TRP A 353 -10.27 -21.02 -20.78
C TRP A 353 -10.87 -21.33 -19.41
N ILE A 354 -12.17 -21.66 -19.34
CA ILE A 354 -12.83 -22.01 -18.08
C ILE A 354 -12.13 -23.21 -17.43
N ASN A 355 -11.91 -24.29 -18.17
CA ASN A 355 -11.23 -25.48 -17.66
C ASN A 355 -9.82 -25.16 -17.16
N LEU A 356 -9.08 -24.31 -17.87
CA LEU A 356 -7.74 -23.91 -17.49
C LEU A 356 -7.74 -23.04 -16.23
N LEU A 357 -8.67 -22.09 -16.12
CA LEU A 357 -8.84 -21.28 -14.91
C LEU A 357 -9.24 -22.16 -13.70
N GLU A 358 -10.12 -23.14 -13.88
CA GLU A 358 -10.52 -24.07 -12.83
C GLU A 358 -9.35 -24.94 -12.36
N LYS A 359 -8.51 -25.41 -13.28
CA LYS A 359 -7.27 -26.15 -13.00
C LYS A 359 -6.32 -25.37 -12.08
N TYR A 360 -6.32 -24.04 -12.17
CA TYR A 360 -5.51 -23.15 -11.34
C TYR A 360 -6.28 -22.52 -10.16
N ASN A 361 -7.38 -23.15 -9.73
CA ASN A 361 -8.19 -22.72 -8.58
C ASN A 361 -8.72 -21.28 -8.65
N PHE A 362 -8.97 -20.79 -9.85
CA PHE A 362 -9.90 -19.68 -10.00
C PHE A 362 -11.32 -20.21 -9.74
N LYS A 363 -12.06 -19.54 -8.87
CA LYS A 363 -13.44 -19.88 -8.47
C LYS A 363 -14.35 -18.66 -8.63
N ASP A 364 -15.63 -18.81 -8.30
CA ASP A 364 -16.63 -17.75 -8.36
C ASP A 364 -16.71 -17.06 -9.73
N MET A 365 -16.57 -17.86 -10.81
CA MET A 365 -16.48 -17.30 -12.16
C MET A 365 -17.82 -16.73 -12.62
N VAL A 366 -17.77 -15.51 -13.15
CA VAL A 366 -18.89 -14.87 -13.84
C VAL A 366 -18.43 -14.49 -15.23
N LYS A 367 -19.30 -14.71 -16.20
CA LYS A 367 -19.05 -14.38 -17.60
C LYS A 367 -20.18 -13.56 -18.19
N THR A 368 -19.86 -12.81 -19.23
CA THR A 368 -20.83 -11.94 -19.93
C THR A 368 -21.80 -12.73 -20.81
N ASN A 369 -21.38 -13.87 -21.38
CA ASN A 369 -22.22 -14.74 -22.20
C ASN A 369 -21.57 -16.13 -22.37
N ASP A 370 -22.38 -17.09 -22.82
CA ASP A 370 -21.97 -18.45 -23.20
C ASP A 370 -21.76 -18.62 -24.72
N LEU A 371 -21.87 -17.52 -25.50
CA LEU A 371 -21.90 -17.57 -26.96
C LEU A 371 -20.47 -17.44 -27.51
N GLU A 372 -19.95 -18.53 -28.08
CA GLU A 372 -18.59 -18.56 -28.66
C GLU A 372 -18.40 -17.54 -29.79
N SER A 373 -19.48 -17.15 -30.48
CA SER A 373 -19.49 -16.16 -31.56
C SER A 373 -19.44 -14.71 -31.09
N LEU A 374 -19.49 -14.45 -29.79
CA LEU A 374 -19.38 -13.12 -29.21
C LEU A 374 -18.11 -12.95 -28.38
N PRO A 375 -17.58 -11.72 -28.26
CA PRO A 375 -16.54 -11.45 -27.27
C PRO A 375 -17.08 -11.69 -25.87
N TYR A 376 -16.20 -12.06 -24.94
CA TYR A 376 -16.60 -12.38 -23.58
C TYR A 376 -15.58 -11.92 -22.55
N ILE A 377 -16.08 -11.49 -21.40
CA ILE A 377 -15.29 -11.31 -20.19
C ILE A 377 -15.53 -12.53 -19.29
N ILE A 378 -14.47 -13.07 -18.70
CA ILE A 378 -14.51 -13.98 -17.56
C ILE A 378 -13.88 -13.24 -16.39
N GLN A 379 -14.65 -13.03 -15.34
CA GLN A 379 -14.13 -12.53 -14.07
C GLN A 379 -14.20 -13.64 -13.03
N SER A 380 -13.09 -13.86 -12.34
CA SER A 380 -12.94 -14.96 -11.40
C SER A 380 -12.12 -14.53 -10.19
N LYS A 381 -12.14 -15.34 -9.15
CA LYS A 381 -11.42 -15.10 -7.90
C LYS A 381 -10.36 -16.16 -7.68
N LYS A 382 -9.13 -15.75 -7.33
CA LYS A 382 -8.08 -16.66 -6.87
C LYS A 382 -8.47 -17.29 -5.54
N VAL A 383 -8.39 -18.62 -5.45
CA VAL A 383 -8.49 -19.37 -4.19
C VAL A 383 -7.18 -20.11 -3.97
N ASP A 384 -6.50 -19.79 -2.87
CA ASP A 384 -5.27 -20.49 -2.51
C ASP A 384 -5.55 -21.97 -2.24
N ASN A 385 -4.64 -22.85 -2.65
CA ASN A 385 -4.70 -24.25 -2.27
C ASN A 385 -4.69 -24.39 -0.75
N ASN A 386 -5.66 -25.13 -0.22
CA ASN A 386 -5.80 -25.45 1.20
C ASN A 386 -5.19 -26.81 1.54
N GLU A 387 -4.17 -27.26 0.81
CA GLU A 387 -3.42 -28.43 1.22
C GLU A 387 -2.83 -28.16 2.61
N GLU A 388 -3.25 -28.96 3.60
CA GLU A 388 -2.71 -28.85 4.95
C GLU A 388 -1.21 -29.12 4.88
N MET A 389 -0.43 -28.11 5.26
CA MET A 389 1.02 -28.22 5.30
C MET A 389 1.41 -29.27 6.35
N GLU A 390 2.25 -30.21 5.95
CA GLU A 390 2.82 -31.23 6.83
C GLU A 390 4.25 -30.84 7.22
N PHE A 391 4.53 -30.83 8.52
CA PHE A 391 5.83 -30.51 9.08
C PHE A 391 6.66 -31.78 9.26
N ASN A 392 7.90 -31.80 8.76
CA ASN A 392 8.77 -32.94 8.99
C ASN A 392 9.15 -33.04 10.48
N GLN A 393 9.81 -32.01 11.02
CA GLN A 393 10.17 -31.93 12.43
C GLN A 393 9.90 -30.53 12.96
N ILE A 394 9.20 -30.45 14.08
CA ILE A 394 8.93 -29.21 14.79
C ILE A 394 9.75 -29.17 16.08
N ILE A 395 10.46 -28.07 16.32
CA ILE A 395 11.18 -27.83 17.57
C ILE A 395 10.60 -26.58 18.19
N VAL A 396 9.96 -26.68 19.35
CA VAL A 396 9.50 -25.54 20.13
C VAL A 396 10.58 -25.22 21.15
N TYR A 397 11.21 -24.04 21.02
CA TYR A 397 12.24 -23.57 21.94
C TYR A 397 11.65 -22.55 22.91
N GLY A 398 11.67 -22.85 24.20
CA GLY A 398 11.22 -21.99 25.29
C GLY A 398 10.47 -22.76 26.38
N GLU A 399 10.39 -22.20 27.58
CA GLU A 399 9.63 -22.81 28.68
C GLU A 399 8.12 -22.65 28.47
N LEU A 400 7.37 -23.75 28.62
CA LEU A 400 5.90 -23.78 28.60
C LEU A 400 5.31 -23.45 29.98
N ASN A 401 5.72 -22.32 30.54
CA ASN A 401 5.42 -21.92 31.91
C ASN A 401 4.23 -20.95 32.06
N THR A 402 3.62 -20.50 30.95
CA THR A 402 2.44 -19.64 30.95
C THR A 402 1.30 -20.23 30.13
N ASP A 403 0.07 -19.79 30.40
CA ASP A 403 -1.12 -20.26 29.69
C ASP A 403 -1.05 -19.96 28.19
N LEU A 404 -0.60 -18.75 27.80
CA LEU A 404 -0.48 -18.38 26.38
C LEU A 404 0.51 -19.25 25.62
N LYS A 405 1.67 -19.57 26.22
CA LYS A 405 2.66 -20.47 25.61
C LYS A 405 2.12 -21.90 25.48
N ASN A 406 1.40 -22.39 26.49
CA ASN A 406 0.75 -23.70 26.45
C ASN A 406 -0.36 -23.75 25.40
N GLN A 407 -1.16 -22.69 25.25
CA GLN A 407 -2.18 -22.59 24.20
C GLN A 407 -1.55 -22.64 22.81
N PHE A 408 -0.48 -21.87 22.57
CA PHE A 408 0.24 -21.91 21.30
C PHE A 408 0.91 -23.27 21.04
N PHE A 409 1.47 -23.92 22.05
CA PHE A 409 2.01 -25.28 21.91
C PHE A 409 0.93 -26.30 21.54
N ASN A 410 -0.23 -26.25 22.20
CA ASN A 410 -1.38 -27.09 21.87
C ASN A 410 -1.88 -26.86 20.45
N LEU A 411 -1.79 -25.62 19.95
CA LEU A 411 -2.11 -25.30 18.57
C LEU A 411 -1.16 -26.00 17.59
N ILE A 412 0.14 -25.94 17.85
CA ILE A 412 1.16 -26.61 17.04
C ILE A 412 0.93 -28.13 17.04
N MET A 413 0.61 -28.73 18.20
CA MET A 413 0.30 -30.16 18.33
C MET A 413 -0.86 -30.62 17.43
N GLN A 414 -1.77 -29.72 17.03
CA GLN A 414 -2.89 -30.03 16.14
C GLN A 414 -2.51 -29.97 14.65
N THR A 415 -1.30 -29.50 14.31
CA THR A 415 -0.80 -29.48 12.93
C THR A 415 -0.33 -30.87 12.49
N LYS A 416 -0.31 -31.15 11.18
CA LYS A 416 0.23 -32.41 10.67
C LYS A 416 1.75 -32.39 10.80
N HIS A 417 2.33 -33.32 11.55
CA HIS A 417 3.78 -33.40 11.75
C HIS A 417 4.26 -34.84 11.96
N HIS A 418 5.53 -35.14 11.63
CA HIS A 418 6.13 -36.44 11.95
C HIS A 418 6.76 -36.47 13.35
N GLU A 419 7.40 -35.37 13.76
CA GLU A 419 8.07 -35.25 15.05
C GLU A 419 7.89 -33.85 15.64
N ILE A 420 7.67 -33.78 16.96
CA ILE A 420 7.66 -32.52 17.71
C ILE A 420 8.49 -32.66 18.98
N LEU A 421 9.37 -31.69 19.21
CA LEU A 421 10.28 -31.63 20.36
C LEU A 421 10.06 -30.30 21.09
N ASN A 422 9.97 -30.35 22.42
CA ASN A 422 9.98 -29.15 23.26
C ASN A 422 11.34 -29.04 23.97
N ILE A 423 12.02 -27.92 23.78
CA ILE A 423 13.39 -27.67 24.23
C ILE A 423 13.44 -26.38 25.04
N THR A 424 13.99 -26.41 26.25
CA THR A 424 13.94 -25.24 27.15
C THR A 424 15.26 -24.50 27.30
N ASN A 425 16.36 -25.10 26.84
CA ASN A 425 17.70 -24.54 26.96
C ASN A 425 18.65 -25.05 25.86
N THR A 426 19.78 -24.35 25.69
CA THR A 426 20.78 -24.65 24.65
C THR A 426 21.51 -25.97 24.85
N SER A 427 21.61 -26.49 26.09
CA SER A 427 22.20 -27.81 26.35
C SER A 427 21.33 -28.93 25.78
N GLN A 428 20.01 -28.88 26.00
CA GLN A 428 19.07 -29.80 25.35
C GLN A 428 19.08 -29.63 23.83
N PHE A 429 19.14 -28.38 23.34
CA PHE A 429 19.16 -28.12 21.90
C PHE A 429 20.36 -28.77 21.18
N LYS A 430 21.54 -28.81 21.83
CA LYS A 430 22.74 -29.48 21.30
C LYS A 430 22.53 -30.98 21.03
N GLU A 431 21.65 -31.63 21.78
CA GLU A 431 21.39 -33.06 21.66
C GLU A 431 20.35 -33.37 20.55
N VAL A 432 19.67 -32.34 20.04
CA VAL A 432 18.66 -32.49 18.99
C VAL A 432 19.31 -32.80 17.65
N LYS A 433 18.89 -33.90 17.04
CA LYS A 433 19.20 -34.21 15.64
C LYS A 433 18.24 -33.44 14.74
N ILE A 434 18.75 -32.38 14.10
CA ILE A 434 17.97 -31.55 13.19
C ILE A 434 17.86 -32.23 11.84
N ASN A 435 16.63 -32.46 11.38
CA ASN A 435 16.34 -33.02 10.06
C ASN A 435 16.35 -31.94 8.97
N ASP A 436 16.44 -32.35 7.70
CA ASP A 436 16.28 -31.41 6.59
C ASP A 436 14.87 -30.81 6.60
N ASN A 437 14.80 -29.47 6.46
CA ASN A 437 13.58 -28.66 6.51
C ASN A 437 12.85 -28.64 7.87
N SER A 438 13.53 -28.88 9.00
CA SER A 438 12.96 -28.65 10.33
C SER A 438 12.44 -27.22 10.51
N THR A 439 11.47 -27.05 11.41
CA THR A 439 10.90 -25.75 11.78
C THR A 439 11.05 -25.54 13.28
N ILE A 440 11.77 -24.49 13.66
CA ILE A 440 11.99 -24.08 15.06
C ILE A 440 11.04 -22.92 15.36
N PHE A 441 10.16 -23.08 16.34
CA PHE A 441 9.36 -22.00 16.92
C PHE A 441 10.01 -21.53 18.22
N TYR A 442 10.52 -20.30 18.22
CA TYR A 442 11.11 -19.63 19.37
C TYR A 442 10.03 -18.81 20.08
N ILE A 443 9.58 -19.29 21.24
CA ILE A 443 8.39 -18.77 21.95
C ILE A 443 8.62 -17.88 23.20
N PRO A 444 9.84 -17.61 23.69
CA PRO A 444 10.02 -16.71 24.84
C PRO A 444 9.37 -15.33 24.67
N THR A 445 9.28 -14.83 23.44
CA THR A 445 8.71 -13.51 23.09
C THR A 445 7.18 -13.47 23.00
N ILE A 446 6.48 -14.56 23.30
CA ILE A 446 5.01 -14.56 23.39
C ILE A 446 4.53 -13.66 24.53
N GLU A 447 5.28 -13.59 25.63
CA GLU A 447 5.00 -12.78 26.81
C GLU A 447 5.96 -11.60 26.91
N GLU A 448 5.63 -10.58 27.71
CA GLU A 448 6.54 -9.47 28.00
C GLU A 448 7.80 -9.99 28.72
N LEU A 449 8.97 -9.82 28.09
CA LEU A 449 10.26 -10.13 28.70
C LEU A 449 10.62 -9.10 29.76
N ILE A 450 11.35 -9.52 30.79
CA ILE A 450 12.02 -8.64 31.76
C ILE A 450 13.52 -8.50 31.46
N ILE A 451 14.19 -7.56 32.13
CA ILE A 451 15.61 -7.21 31.89
C ILE A 451 16.54 -8.41 32.18
N GLU A 452 16.23 -9.23 33.17
CA GLU A 452 17.03 -10.41 33.49
C GLU A 452 16.91 -11.48 32.40
N GLU A 453 15.75 -11.57 31.75
CA GLU A 453 15.47 -12.58 30.73
C GLU A 453 16.06 -12.22 29.37
N ILE A 454 16.16 -10.93 29.00
CA ILE A 454 16.61 -10.54 27.66
C ILE A 454 18.03 -11.00 27.36
N ILE A 455 18.94 -11.01 28.34
CA ILE A 455 20.33 -11.46 28.16
C ILE A 455 20.34 -12.95 27.79
N LYS A 456 19.71 -13.79 28.61
CA LYS A 456 19.61 -15.24 28.37
C LYS A 456 18.97 -15.54 27.01
N ASN A 457 17.85 -14.89 26.70
CA ASN A 457 17.14 -15.13 25.45
C ASN A 457 17.94 -14.66 24.22
N SER A 458 18.67 -13.56 24.33
CA SER A 458 19.58 -13.09 23.27
C SER A 458 20.70 -14.09 23.01
N ASP A 459 21.31 -14.61 24.08
CA ASP A 459 22.38 -15.62 23.98
C ASP A 459 21.86 -16.93 23.39
N ASP A 460 20.70 -17.40 23.84
CA ASP A 460 20.06 -18.61 23.32
C ASP A 460 19.71 -18.48 21.83
N TYR A 461 19.11 -17.36 21.42
CA TYR A 461 18.75 -17.13 20.02
C TYR A 461 19.98 -17.06 19.11
N ASN A 462 21.04 -16.37 19.55
CA ASN A 462 22.33 -16.32 18.85
C ASN A 462 22.98 -17.70 18.76
N TYR A 463 22.94 -18.46 19.85
CA TYR A 463 23.49 -19.81 19.90
C TYR A 463 22.83 -20.74 18.88
N ILE A 464 21.48 -20.73 18.82
CA ILE A 464 20.73 -21.54 17.86
C ILE A 464 21.14 -21.18 16.42
N ASN A 465 21.20 -19.89 16.08
CA ASN A 465 21.60 -19.46 14.74
C ASN A 465 23.04 -19.89 14.39
N GLN A 466 23.98 -19.76 15.33
CA GLN A 466 25.36 -20.25 15.16
C GLN A 466 25.40 -21.76 14.96
N TYR A 467 24.62 -22.51 15.73
CA TYR A 467 24.53 -23.96 15.62
C TYR A 467 24.02 -24.39 14.23
N LEU A 468 22.97 -23.73 13.71
CA LEU A 468 22.44 -24.02 12.37
C LEU A 468 23.49 -23.79 11.28
N ILE A 469 24.28 -22.70 11.37
CA ILE A 469 25.35 -22.42 10.42
C ILE A 469 26.46 -23.46 10.52
N ASN A 470 26.98 -23.70 11.73
CA ASN A 470 28.14 -24.56 11.95
C ASN A 470 27.88 -26.03 11.56
N ASN A 471 26.62 -26.46 11.61
CA ASN A 471 26.21 -27.81 11.23
C ASN A 471 25.51 -27.87 9.85
N ASN A 472 25.55 -26.79 9.07
CA ASN A 472 24.98 -26.71 7.71
C ASN A 472 23.47 -26.99 7.60
N HIS A 473 22.69 -26.64 8.62
CA HIS A 473 21.23 -26.77 8.63
C HIS A 473 20.53 -25.48 8.11
N LEU A 474 21.02 -24.93 7.00
CA LEU A 474 20.58 -23.63 6.46
C LEU A 474 19.13 -23.62 5.95
N ASN A 475 18.58 -24.80 5.64
CA ASN A 475 17.20 -24.94 5.19
C ASN A 475 16.16 -24.94 6.32
N THR A 476 16.60 -25.02 7.57
CA THR A 476 15.75 -24.97 8.77
C THR A 476 15.11 -23.61 8.91
N LYS A 477 13.78 -23.57 9.10
CA LYS A 477 13.05 -22.32 9.35
C LYS A 477 13.15 -22.01 10.84
N HIS A 478 13.66 -20.85 11.21
CA HIS A 478 13.72 -20.41 12.60
C HIS A 478 12.80 -19.21 12.80
N ILE A 479 11.72 -19.41 13.53
CA ILE A 479 10.57 -18.50 13.61
C ILE A 479 10.46 -17.98 15.04
N ILE A 480 10.62 -16.67 15.22
CA ILE A 480 10.25 -15.99 16.47
C ILE A 480 8.74 -15.85 16.50
N VAL A 481 8.12 -16.22 17.61
CA VAL A 481 6.69 -16.04 17.86
C VAL A 481 6.53 -14.95 18.90
N SER A 482 5.95 -13.82 18.51
CA SER A 482 5.76 -12.67 19.38
C SER A 482 4.30 -12.26 19.47
N THR A 483 3.93 -11.49 20.51
CA THR A 483 2.59 -10.90 20.61
C THR A 483 2.66 -9.38 20.72
N LEU A 484 1.96 -8.67 19.84
CA LEU A 484 1.80 -7.21 19.84
C LEU A 484 3.11 -6.41 20.03
N SER A 485 4.25 -6.98 19.63
CA SER A 485 5.59 -6.51 19.99
C SER A 485 5.94 -5.12 19.45
N ALA A 486 5.36 -4.75 18.31
CA ALA A 486 5.53 -3.43 17.68
C ALA A 486 4.45 -2.41 18.08
N LYS A 487 3.35 -2.85 18.71
CA LYS A 487 2.19 -2.00 19.02
C LYS A 487 2.19 -1.51 20.47
N GLU A 488 2.65 -2.35 21.40
CA GLU A 488 2.66 -2.04 22.82
C GLU A 488 4.05 -1.58 23.28
N SER A 489 4.13 -0.40 23.88
CA SER A 489 5.41 0.20 24.29
C SER A 489 6.12 -0.55 25.42
N ASN A 490 5.39 -1.33 26.22
CA ASN A 490 5.96 -2.17 27.28
C ASN A 490 6.70 -3.40 26.75
N LYS A 491 6.42 -3.88 25.53
CA LYS A 491 7.08 -5.06 24.94
C LYS A 491 8.36 -4.74 24.14
N TYR A 492 9.05 -3.66 24.50
CA TYR A 492 10.26 -3.22 23.80
C TYR A 492 11.43 -4.24 23.88
N LEU A 493 11.49 -5.05 24.95
CA LEU A 493 12.49 -6.12 25.07
C LEU A 493 12.23 -7.25 24.06
N ASN A 494 10.96 -7.60 23.82
CA ASN A 494 10.60 -8.58 22.77
C ASN A 494 11.03 -8.07 21.39
N SER A 495 10.78 -6.78 21.11
CA SER A 495 11.26 -6.10 19.90
C SER A 495 12.78 -6.14 19.75
N SER A 496 13.54 -6.23 20.85
CA SER A 496 15.01 -6.34 20.81
C SER A 496 15.47 -7.70 20.27
N ILE A 497 14.78 -8.80 20.61
CA ILE A 497 15.04 -10.13 20.02
C ILE A 497 14.72 -10.13 18.51
N ILE A 498 13.63 -9.47 18.10
CA ILE A 498 13.30 -9.29 16.68
C ILE A 498 14.38 -8.45 15.97
N GLY A 499 14.97 -7.47 16.66
CA GLY A 499 16.13 -6.71 16.19
C GLY A 499 17.37 -7.58 15.94
N LEU A 500 17.64 -8.56 16.82
CA LEU A 500 18.72 -9.54 16.64
C LEU A 500 18.50 -10.41 15.40
N MET A 501 17.27 -10.82 15.12
CA MET A 501 16.94 -11.50 13.86
C MET A 501 17.34 -10.65 12.64
N GLY A 502 17.03 -9.35 12.66
CA GLY A 502 17.42 -8.42 11.61
C GLY A 502 18.94 -8.32 11.42
N PHE A 503 19.72 -8.35 12.51
CA PHE A 503 21.18 -8.41 12.45
C PHE A 503 21.67 -9.68 11.73
N TRP A 504 21.09 -10.84 12.04
CA TRP A 504 21.45 -12.11 11.40
C TRP A 504 21.07 -12.15 9.92
N LEU A 505 19.89 -11.66 9.55
CA LEU A 505 19.48 -11.57 8.15
C LEU A 505 20.45 -10.72 7.31
N ASN A 506 20.93 -9.61 7.87
CA ASN A 506 21.92 -8.74 7.21
C ASN A 506 23.32 -9.35 7.16
N SER A 507 23.70 -10.11 8.18
CA SER A 507 25.05 -10.69 8.29
C SER A 507 25.18 -12.03 7.56
N ASN A 508 24.09 -12.78 7.42
CA ASN A 508 24.03 -14.13 6.85
C ASN A 508 22.70 -14.33 6.10
N CYS A 509 22.68 -13.99 4.81
CA CYS A 509 21.48 -14.07 3.99
C CYS A 509 20.97 -15.50 3.68
N PHE A 510 21.70 -16.55 4.10
CA PHE A 510 21.32 -17.94 3.87
C PHE A 510 20.39 -18.53 4.94
N LEU A 511 20.32 -17.91 6.13
CA LEU A 511 19.43 -18.39 7.19
C LEU A 511 17.97 -18.04 6.88
N LYS A 512 17.08 -19.01 7.05
CA LYS A 512 15.63 -18.82 6.90
C LYS A 512 15.02 -18.36 8.23
N LEU A 513 15.16 -17.07 8.53
CA LEU A 513 14.67 -16.46 9.76
C LEU A 513 13.36 -15.70 9.55
N TYR A 514 12.41 -15.90 10.46
CA TYR A 514 11.10 -15.25 10.39
C TYR A 514 10.63 -14.77 11.77
N ASN A 515 9.74 -13.78 11.77
CA ASN A 515 8.99 -13.36 12.94
C ASN A 515 7.49 -13.39 12.62
N PHE A 516 6.70 -14.11 13.43
CA PHE A 516 5.25 -14.10 13.38
C PHE A 516 4.73 -13.38 14.62
N ASP A 517 4.24 -12.16 14.43
CA ASP A 517 3.72 -11.31 15.52
C ASP A 517 2.19 -11.37 15.55
N PHE A 518 1.63 -12.05 16.54
CA PHE A 518 0.19 -12.27 16.69
C PHE A 518 -0.47 -11.22 17.61
N ASP A 519 -1.77 -10.99 17.43
CA ASP A 519 -2.62 -10.58 18.55
C ASP A 519 -3.07 -11.80 19.36
N LEU A 520 -3.68 -11.56 20.53
CA LEU A 520 -4.07 -12.64 21.43
C LEU A 520 -5.13 -13.57 20.84
N GLU A 521 -6.02 -13.05 19.99
CA GLU A 521 -7.05 -13.85 19.32
C GLU A 521 -6.42 -14.80 18.28
N SER A 522 -5.55 -14.26 17.42
CA SER A 522 -4.96 -15.01 16.31
C SER A 522 -3.94 -16.05 16.77
N LEU A 523 -3.27 -15.82 17.91
CA LEU A 523 -2.32 -16.77 18.50
C LEU A 523 -2.97 -18.12 18.83
N ASN A 524 -4.29 -18.12 19.08
CA ASN A 524 -5.07 -19.28 19.49
C ASN A 524 -5.80 -19.99 18.34
N THR A 525 -5.59 -19.55 17.09
CA THR A 525 -6.31 -20.06 15.92
C THR A 525 -5.37 -20.76 14.94
N LYS A 526 -5.75 -21.96 14.47
CA LYS A 526 -4.87 -22.82 13.64
C LYS A 526 -4.66 -22.25 12.24
N SER A 527 -5.73 -21.70 11.67
CA SER A 527 -5.74 -21.21 10.29
C SER A 527 -4.72 -20.07 10.04
N PRO A 528 -4.64 -19.00 10.86
CA PRO A 528 -3.63 -17.95 10.73
C PRO A 528 -2.18 -18.46 10.75
N LEU A 529 -1.86 -19.39 11.67
CA LEU A 529 -0.53 -19.99 11.77
C LEU A 529 -0.16 -20.72 10.47
N LEU A 530 -1.04 -21.58 9.95
CA LEU A 530 -0.78 -22.32 8.71
C LEU A 530 -0.66 -21.38 7.51
N ASN A 531 -1.49 -20.32 7.47
CA ASN A 531 -1.42 -19.34 6.40
C ASN A 531 -0.09 -18.60 6.37
N CYS A 532 0.59 -18.38 7.49
CA CYS A 532 1.89 -17.70 7.53
C CYS A 532 2.94 -18.36 6.63
N PHE A 533 2.88 -19.69 6.50
CA PHE A 533 3.82 -20.44 5.66
C PHE A 533 3.63 -20.21 4.16
N LYS A 534 2.47 -19.69 3.73
CA LYS A 534 2.22 -19.23 2.35
C LYS A 534 2.95 -17.91 2.04
N TYR A 535 3.43 -17.20 3.06
CA TYR A 535 4.02 -15.86 2.94
C TYR A 535 5.48 -15.78 3.40
N LEU A 536 6.22 -16.91 3.38
CA LEU A 536 7.65 -16.96 3.77
C LEU A 536 8.61 -16.22 2.81
N HIS A 537 8.10 -15.50 1.81
CA HIS A 537 8.90 -14.50 1.09
C HIS A 537 9.11 -13.24 1.95
N CYS A 538 8.35 -13.06 3.04
CA CYS A 538 8.50 -11.98 4.00
C CYS A 538 9.08 -12.52 5.32
N ASN A 539 10.18 -11.92 5.81
CA ASN A 539 10.80 -12.31 7.08
C ASN A 539 10.00 -11.84 8.32
N GLN A 540 9.10 -10.87 8.17
CA GLN A 540 8.26 -10.39 9.28
C GLN A 540 6.81 -10.41 8.83
N LEU A 541 5.99 -11.16 9.56
CA LEU A 541 4.55 -11.26 9.35
C LEU A 541 3.84 -10.76 10.59
N ILE A 542 2.84 -9.92 10.38
CA ILE A 542 1.98 -9.39 11.43
C ILE A 542 0.62 -10.06 11.26
N ILE A 543 0.08 -10.65 12.32
CA ILE A 543 -1.18 -11.38 12.29
C ILE A 543 -2.16 -10.68 13.22
N ARG A 544 -3.26 -10.17 12.66
CA ARG A 544 -4.32 -9.45 13.38
C ARG A 544 -5.67 -9.96 12.93
N GLU A 545 -6.60 -10.15 13.86
CA GLU A 545 -7.98 -10.58 13.58
C GLU A 545 -8.02 -11.82 12.65
N ASN A 546 -7.16 -12.79 12.92
CA ASN A 546 -6.95 -14.02 12.14
C ASN A 546 -6.48 -13.81 10.68
N GLN A 547 -5.96 -12.64 10.34
CA GLN A 547 -5.43 -12.32 9.01
C GLN A 547 -3.97 -11.89 9.05
N ILE A 548 -3.24 -12.19 7.97
CA ILE A 548 -1.86 -11.71 7.81
C ILE A 548 -1.92 -10.33 7.20
N CYS A 549 -1.28 -9.37 7.85
CA CYS A 549 -1.26 -7.97 7.48
C CYS A 549 0.17 -7.47 7.28
N ASN A 550 0.31 -6.43 6.46
CA ASN A 550 1.50 -5.60 6.38
C ASN A 550 1.24 -4.29 7.12
N GLU A 551 2.17 -3.88 7.98
CA GLU A 551 2.14 -2.53 8.54
C GLU A 551 2.47 -1.52 7.44
N LYS A 552 1.59 -0.52 7.29
CA LYS A 552 1.74 0.57 6.34
C LYS A 552 1.59 1.90 7.07
N TYR A 553 2.20 2.94 6.51
CA TYR A 553 2.09 4.30 7.03
C TYR A 553 1.36 5.14 6.00
N LYS A 554 0.23 5.72 6.38
CA LYS A 554 -0.46 6.70 5.54
C LYS A 554 -0.10 8.09 6.03
N LYS A 555 0.24 8.98 5.09
CA LYS A 555 0.36 10.40 5.39
C LYS A 555 -1.04 10.92 5.69
N GLU A 556 -1.25 11.50 6.86
CA GLU A 556 -2.48 12.23 7.10
C GLU A 556 -2.45 13.48 6.23
N GLN A 557 -3.43 13.58 5.34
CA GLN A 557 -3.88 14.88 4.94
C GLN A 557 -4.52 15.46 6.19
N LEU A 558 -3.92 16.51 6.75
CA LEU A 558 -4.70 17.42 7.57
C LEU A 558 -5.82 17.86 6.64
N ALA A 559 -6.98 17.23 6.77
CA ALA A 559 -8.21 17.92 6.45
C ALA A 559 -8.11 19.17 7.32
N ILE A 560 -7.74 20.29 6.71
CA ILE A 560 -8.35 21.53 7.10
C ILE A 560 -9.82 21.21 6.90
N GLN A 561 -10.47 20.74 7.96
CA GLN A 561 -11.91 20.82 8.04
C GLN A 561 -12.16 22.32 7.88
N GLN A 562 -12.39 22.73 6.64
CA GLN A 562 -13.42 23.70 6.34
C GLN A 562 -14.75 23.02 6.69
N SER A 563 -14.92 22.63 7.96
CA SER A 563 -16.22 22.74 8.58
C SER A 563 -16.52 24.22 8.48
N ASN A 564 -17.43 24.55 7.57
CA ASN A 564 -18.17 25.79 7.56
C ASN A 564 -18.87 25.90 8.92
N GLU A 565 -18.12 26.39 9.91
CA GLU A 565 -18.51 27.03 11.15
C GLU A 565 -17.21 27.22 11.94
N SER A 566 -16.75 28.47 11.97
CA SER A 566 -15.87 29.07 12.96
C SER A 566 -15.35 28.13 14.08
N ILE A 567 -14.21 27.47 13.86
CA ILE A 567 -13.23 27.22 14.93
C ILE A 567 -12.30 28.44 14.98
N LEU A 568 -12.92 29.62 15.05
CA LEU A 568 -12.29 30.86 15.41
C LEU A 568 -12.66 31.08 16.87
N ASN A 569 -11.65 31.01 17.74
CA ASN A 569 -11.63 31.53 19.10
C ASN A 569 -12.75 31.01 20.03
N GLN A 570 -12.69 29.74 20.43
CA GLN A 570 -13.60 29.22 21.47
C GLN A 570 -12.98 29.36 22.86
N VAL A 571 -13.50 30.31 23.63
CA VAL A 571 -13.38 30.31 25.09
C VAL A 571 -14.62 29.64 25.64
N TYR A 572 -14.41 28.71 26.57
CA TYR A 572 -15.51 28.02 27.24
C TYR A 572 -15.77 28.66 28.60
N LEU A 573 -17.03 29.01 28.86
CA LEU A 573 -17.49 29.44 30.18
C LEU A 573 -17.99 28.22 30.95
N PHE A 574 -17.44 27.99 32.14
CA PHE A 574 -17.82 26.94 33.07
C PHE A 574 -18.53 27.56 34.28
N ILE A 575 -19.68 27.00 34.64
CA ILE A 575 -20.50 27.48 35.75
C ILE A 575 -20.34 26.55 36.96
N GLY A 576 -19.78 27.04 38.07
CA GLY A 576 -19.57 26.29 39.31
C GLY A 576 -18.14 26.36 39.88
N ASP A 577 -17.95 25.83 41.10
CA ASP A 577 -16.64 25.70 41.74
C ASP A 577 -15.86 24.56 41.07
N VAL A 578 -14.73 24.87 40.44
CA VAL A 578 -13.87 23.87 39.77
C VAL A 578 -13.00 23.16 40.83
N PRO A 579 -13.13 21.84 41.06
CA PRO A 579 -12.22 21.11 41.94
C PRO A 579 -10.83 20.96 41.28
N GLU A 580 -9.77 20.90 42.08
CA GLU A 580 -8.35 20.75 41.68
C GLU A 580 -8.01 19.55 40.77
N LYS A 581 -8.99 18.71 40.39
CA LYS A 581 -8.83 17.61 39.43
C LYS A 581 -9.88 17.70 38.33
N ILE A 582 -9.52 18.37 37.23
CA ILE A 582 -10.29 18.34 35.99
C ILE A 582 -9.90 17.05 35.25
N ALA A 583 -10.49 15.92 35.63
CA ALA A 583 -10.42 14.71 34.81
C ALA A 583 -11.74 13.94 34.95
N ASN A 584 -12.51 13.93 33.87
CA ASN A 584 -13.64 13.01 33.61
C ASN A 584 -14.97 13.21 34.38
N GLN A 585 -15.45 14.44 34.58
CA GLN A 585 -16.86 14.62 34.99
C GLN A 585 -17.74 15.12 33.85
N SER A 586 -18.75 14.32 33.52
CA SER A 586 -19.79 14.53 32.50
C SER A 586 -20.85 15.58 32.85
N ASN A 587 -20.71 16.28 33.98
CA ASN A 587 -21.75 17.15 34.54
C ASN A 587 -21.44 18.66 34.47
N ILE A 588 -20.46 19.06 33.66
CA ILE A 588 -20.16 20.48 33.49
C ILE A 588 -20.80 21.03 32.22
N GLU A 589 -21.71 21.99 32.38
CA GLU A 589 -22.27 22.74 31.25
C GLU A 589 -21.19 23.62 30.62
N LYS A 590 -20.96 23.41 29.32
CA LYS A 590 -19.99 24.15 28.51
C LYS A 590 -20.74 25.12 27.61
N TYR A 591 -20.45 26.41 27.75
CA TYR A 591 -21.00 27.42 26.85
C TYR A 591 -19.89 27.94 25.93
N PRO A 592 -19.94 27.65 24.62
CA PRO A 592 -18.99 28.24 23.67
C PRO A 592 -19.34 29.72 23.48
N LEU A 593 -18.36 30.60 23.70
CA LEU A 593 -18.51 32.03 23.41
C LEU A 593 -17.84 32.35 22.07
N ASN A 594 -18.60 32.95 21.14
CA ASN A 594 -18.06 33.52 19.91
C ASN A 594 -17.91 35.04 20.08
N PHE A 595 -16.66 35.51 20.10
CA PHE A 595 -16.34 36.90 20.47
C PHE A 595 -16.58 37.92 19.36
N ASN A 596 -16.75 37.48 18.11
CA ASN A 596 -16.99 38.41 16.99
C ASN A 596 -18.42 39.01 17.00
N ASP A 597 -19.38 38.37 17.69
CA ASP A 597 -20.79 38.78 17.76
C ASP A 597 -21.26 39.13 19.19
N PHE A 598 -20.33 39.42 20.11
CA PHE A 598 -20.64 39.59 21.54
C PHE A 598 -21.43 40.87 21.85
N LYS A 599 -22.66 40.73 22.40
CA LYS A 599 -23.47 41.83 22.94
C LYS A 599 -23.51 41.78 24.47
N GLU A 600 -23.04 42.85 25.10
CA GLU A 600 -22.83 42.97 26.55
C GLU A 600 -24.10 42.73 27.39
N GLU A 601 -25.25 43.27 26.96
CA GLU A 601 -26.53 43.13 27.68
C GLU A 601 -27.09 41.69 27.64
N GLU A 602 -26.83 40.93 26.58
CA GLU A 602 -27.29 39.53 26.46
C GLU A 602 -26.50 38.62 27.41
N PHE A 603 -25.19 38.82 27.52
CA PHE A 603 -24.33 38.06 28.42
C PHE A 603 -24.70 38.29 29.89
N LEU A 604 -24.88 39.55 30.30
CA LEU A 604 -25.24 39.87 31.68
C LEU A 604 -26.62 39.31 32.06
N ASN A 605 -27.62 39.39 31.17
CA ASN A 605 -28.94 38.81 31.42
C ASN A 605 -28.93 37.27 31.48
N GLN A 606 -28.08 36.63 30.69
CA GLN A 606 -28.01 35.17 30.64
C GLN A 606 -27.32 34.58 31.87
N PHE A 607 -26.31 35.26 32.42
CA PHE A 607 -25.47 34.73 33.49
C PHE A 607 -25.59 35.45 34.84
N SER A 608 -26.50 36.43 34.98
CA SER A 608 -26.74 37.19 36.24
C SER A 608 -27.15 36.35 37.44
N ASN A 609 -27.66 35.13 37.22
CA ASN A 609 -28.12 34.23 38.28
C ASN A 609 -26.99 33.37 38.88
N TYR A 610 -25.76 33.46 38.34
CA TYR A 610 -24.63 32.67 38.78
C TYR A 610 -23.61 33.53 39.54
N ASN A 611 -23.29 33.12 40.77
CA ASN A 611 -22.38 33.87 41.63
C ASN A 611 -20.89 33.64 41.31
N ASN A 612 -20.56 32.48 40.73
CA ASN A 612 -19.19 32.05 40.42
C ASN A 612 -19.10 31.54 38.96
N LEU A 613 -18.29 32.19 38.14
CA LEU A 613 -18.00 31.80 36.76
C LEU A 613 -16.49 31.58 36.58
N THR A 614 -16.12 30.51 35.85
CA THR A 614 -14.74 30.16 35.51
C THR A 614 -14.56 30.15 33.99
N PHE A 615 -13.51 30.80 33.49
CA PHE A 615 -13.16 30.78 32.07
C PHE A 615 -12.02 29.80 31.80
N ILE A 616 -12.19 28.94 30.79
CA ILE A 616 -11.13 28.06 30.29
C ILE A 616 -10.83 28.44 28.83
N PHE A 617 -9.58 28.79 28.57
CA PHE A 617 -9.05 29.09 27.24
C PHE A 617 -8.32 27.88 26.69
N THR A 618 -8.56 27.51 25.43
CA THR A 618 -7.81 26.44 24.76
C THR A 618 -6.99 27.03 23.61
N GLN A 619 -5.66 26.96 23.68
CA GLN A 619 -4.79 27.49 22.64
C GLN A 619 -4.61 26.45 21.53
N ASN A 620 -5.22 26.68 20.38
CA ASN A 620 -5.06 25.82 19.21
C ASN A 620 -3.72 26.12 18.47
N GLU A 621 -3.18 25.17 17.70
CA GLU A 621 -1.84 25.27 17.05
C GLU A 621 -1.69 26.47 16.08
N ASN A 622 -2.79 27.09 15.65
CA ASN A 622 -2.82 28.23 14.72
C ASN A 622 -3.02 29.61 15.40
N HIS A 623 -3.04 29.67 16.74
CA HIS A 623 -3.32 30.90 17.49
C HIS A 623 -2.06 31.72 17.75
N THR A 624 -2.01 32.97 17.29
CA THR A 624 -0.83 33.84 17.47
C THR A 624 -0.77 34.45 18.87
N LEU A 625 0.44 34.81 19.31
CA LEU A 625 0.68 35.44 20.62
C LEU A 625 -0.09 36.77 20.78
N GLU A 626 -0.21 37.57 19.73
CA GLU A 626 -0.98 38.83 19.75
C GLU A 626 -2.47 38.59 20.00
N GLN A 627 -3.04 37.53 19.40
CA GLN A 627 -4.44 37.16 19.61
C GLN A 627 -4.67 36.71 21.05
N SER A 628 -3.79 35.89 21.62
CA SER A 628 -3.88 35.47 23.02
C SER A 628 -3.80 36.66 24.01
N ILE A 629 -2.97 37.66 23.71
CA ILE A 629 -2.89 38.89 24.52
C ILE A 629 -4.17 39.73 24.39
N GLN A 630 -4.78 39.80 23.20
CA GLN A 630 -6.06 40.49 23.00
C GLN A 630 -7.21 39.82 23.76
N ASP A 631 -7.27 38.49 23.76
CA ASP A 631 -8.31 37.73 24.47
C ASP A 631 -8.20 37.92 25.99
N VAL A 632 -6.98 37.90 26.54
CA VAL A 632 -6.72 38.19 27.97
C VAL A 632 -7.14 39.61 28.34
N LYS A 633 -6.85 40.61 27.48
CA LYS A 633 -7.31 42.00 27.69
C LYS A 633 -8.83 42.13 27.63
N LEU A 634 -9.49 41.36 26.78
CA LEU A 634 -10.96 41.34 26.67
C LEU A 634 -11.61 40.70 27.89
N LEU A 635 -11.04 39.61 28.42
CA LEU A 635 -11.48 38.97 29.67
C LEU A 635 -11.37 39.92 30.87
N ILE A 636 -10.28 40.69 30.93
CA ILE A 636 -10.09 41.77 31.90
C ILE A 636 -11.21 42.82 31.79
N LYS A 637 -11.60 43.19 30.57
CA LYS A 637 -12.70 44.13 30.31
C LYS A 637 -14.05 43.57 30.77
N LEU A 638 -14.35 42.29 30.49
CA LEU A 638 -15.59 41.63 30.91
C LEU A 638 -15.71 41.50 32.44
N ASN A 639 -14.59 41.22 33.12
CA ASN A 639 -14.54 41.16 34.58
C ASN A 639 -14.72 42.55 35.22
N ASN A 640 -14.16 43.62 34.63
CA ASN A 640 -14.46 44.99 35.07
C ASN A 640 -15.96 45.34 34.97
N LEU A 641 -16.65 44.90 33.90
CA LEU A 641 -18.08 45.13 33.70
C LEU A 641 -18.98 44.33 34.68
N SER A 642 -18.45 43.25 35.28
CA SER A 642 -19.20 42.39 36.20
C SER A 642 -19.09 42.79 37.67
N ILE A 643 -17.98 43.44 38.04
CA ILE A 643 -17.74 43.99 39.38
C ILE A 643 -18.78 45.08 39.71
N ASP A 644 -19.19 45.87 38.72
CA ASP A 644 -20.27 46.86 38.87
C ASP A 644 -21.67 46.20 38.96
N ASN A 645 -21.83 44.95 38.51
CA ASN A 645 -23.11 44.25 38.34
C ASN A 645 -23.31 42.99 39.23
N LYS A 646 -22.52 42.81 40.31
CA LYS A 646 -22.60 41.72 41.32
C LYS A 646 -22.21 40.29 40.86
N ILE A 647 -21.48 40.10 39.75
CA ILE A 647 -21.00 38.77 39.33
C ILE A 647 -19.49 38.64 39.59
N SER A 648 -19.06 37.59 40.30
CA SER A 648 -17.64 37.35 40.63
C SER A 648 -16.99 36.29 39.74
N PHE A 649 -15.86 36.64 39.14
CA PHE A 649 -15.03 35.71 38.36
C PHE A 649 -13.84 35.26 39.21
N ASN A 650 -13.81 33.98 39.60
CA ASN A 650 -12.85 33.48 40.59
C ASN A 650 -11.59 32.83 39.99
N ASN A 651 -11.68 32.27 38.77
CA ASN A 651 -10.59 31.48 38.18
C ASN A 651 -10.46 31.70 36.66
N PHE A 652 -9.22 31.72 36.18
CA PHE A 652 -8.87 31.71 34.76
C PHE A 652 -7.94 30.53 34.47
N ILE A 653 -8.29 29.68 33.51
CA ILE A 653 -7.48 28.52 33.13
C ILE A 653 -7.07 28.69 31.67
N ILE A 654 -5.77 28.51 31.37
CA ILE A 654 -5.24 28.55 30.00
C ILE A 654 -4.64 27.18 29.70
N GLU A 655 -5.22 26.47 28.73
CA GLU A 655 -4.79 25.16 28.26
C GLU A 655 -3.97 25.33 26.97
N SER A 656 -2.73 24.84 26.95
CA SER A 656 -1.83 24.95 25.79
C SER A 656 -1.64 23.60 25.11
N PHE A 657 -1.95 23.51 23.81
CA PHE A 657 -1.63 22.33 23.01
C PHE A 657 -0.14 22.35 22.62
N GLU A 658 0.68 21.47 23.21
CA GLU A 658 2.08 21.32 22.79
C GLU A 658 2.19 20.52 21.49
N GLY A 659 2.07 21.25 20.38
CA GLY A 659 2.53 20.85 19.07
C GLY A 659 3.33 21.99 18.45
N SER A 660 4.66 21.99 18.65
CA SER A 660 5.65 22.87 18.00
C SER A 660 5.74 24.37 18.36
N CYS A 661 5.00 24.86 19.35
CA CYS A 661 5.28 26.17 19.97
C CYS A 661 5.60 25.97 21.45
N SER A 662 6.88 25.93 21.82
CA SER A 662 7.26 26.24 23.20
C SER A 662 6.80 27.67 23.48
N MET A 663 5.82 27.87 24.37
CA MET A 663 5.60 29.21 24.93
C MET A 663 6.94 29.64 25.55
N ASN A 664 7.65 30.56 24.90
CA ASN A 664 8.90 31.04 25.48
C ASN A 664 8.58 31.79 26.79
N SER A 665 9.50 31.76 27.75
CA SER A 665 9.33 32.41 29.06
C SER A 665 8.92 33.88 28.96
N ASN A 666 9.35 34.58 27.90
CA ASN A 666 8.97 35.97 27.63
C ASN A 666 7.48 36.15 27.29
N SER A 667 6.87 35.17 26.61
CA SER A 667 5.45 35.18 26.22
C SER A 667 4.55 34.96 27.42
N LEU A 668 4.91 34.00 28.28
CA LEU A 668 4.24 33.77 29.55
C LEU A 668 4.38 34.99 30.46
N ASN A 669 5.57 35.60 30.53
CA ASN A 669 5.80 36.82 31.29
C ASN A 669 4.96 38.01 30.79
N SER A 670 4.76 38.19 29.49
CA SER A 670 3.91 39.28 28.95
C SER A 670 2.43 39.11 29.29
N ILE A 671 1.94 37.87 29.27
CA ILE A 671 0.58 37.51 29.71
C ILE A 671 0.45 37.73 31.22
N LEU A 672 1.42 37.27 32.01
CA LEU A 672 1.49 37.47 33.46
C LEU A 672 1.59 38.95 33.83
N GLU A 673 2.33 39.76 33.08
CA GLU A 673 2.42 41.21 33.26
C GLU A 673 1.07 41.88 33.00
N SER A 674 0.38 41.51 31.93
CA SER A 674 -0.98 42.01 31.61
C SER A 674 -2.01 41.65 32.69
N ILE A 675 -1.90 40.43 33.26
CA ILE A 675 -2.73 39.99 34.39
C ILE A 675 -2.31 40.68 35.70
N SER A 676 -1.02 40.94 35.90
CA SER A 676 -0.49 41.62 37.09
C SER A 676 -0.90 43.09 37.16
N SER A 677 -1.00 43.77 36.02
CA SER A 677 -1.51 45.15 35.97
C SER A 677 -2.99 45.23 36.35
N TYR A 678 -3.74 44.14 36.12
CA TYR A 678 -5.15 43.98 36.50
C TYR A 678 -5.34 43.55 37.97
N ARG A 679 -4.45 42.72 38.52
CA ARG A 679 -4.53 42.19 39.91
C ARG A 679 -4.51 43.26 41.02
N ARG A 680 -4.21 44.52 40.71
CA ARG A 680 -4.28 45.61 41.70
C ARG A 680 -5.73 45.93 42.15
N SER A 681 -6.76 45.44 41.47
CA SER A 681 -8.17 45.72 41.76
C SER A 681 -9.07 44.50 42.06
N CYS A 682 -8.56 43.27 41.99
CA CYS A 682 -9.35 42.04 42.26
C CYS A 682 -8.71 41.15 43.33
N ASN A 683 -9.52 40.66 44.28
CA ASN A 683 -9.03 39.97 45.48
C ASN A 683 -8.71 38.47 45.34
N LYS A 684 -8.81 37.85 44.16
CA LYS A 684 -8.31 36.49 43.86
C LYS A 684 -8.42 36.22 42.36
N VAL A 685 -7.29 35.97 41.70
CA VAL A 685 -7.25 35.47 40.32
C VAL A 685 -6.28 34.29 40.34
N SER A 686 -6.77 33.07 40.15
CA SER A 686 -5.93 31.86 40.04
C SER A 686 -5.71 31.56 38.57
N LEU A 687 -4.44 31.33 38.16
CA LEU A 687 -4.07 30.92 36.81
C LEU A 687 -3.54 29.49 36.85
N PHE A 688 -4.09 28.60 36.02
CA PHE A 688 -3.62 27.23 35.89
C PHE A 688 -3.26 26.92 34.43
N VAL A 689 -2.14 26.24 34.21
CA VAL A 689 -1.65 25.83 32.89
C VAL A 689 -1.52 24.30 32.87
N TYR A 690 -2.19 23.66 31.90
CA TYR A 690 -2.29 22.20 31.76
C TYR A 690 -1.76 21.73 30.40
N ASN A 691 -1.24 20.49 30.34
CA ASN A 691 -0.86 19.82 29.09
C ASN A 691 -2.03 19.00 28.49
N GLN A 692 -1.81 18.35 27.33
CA GLN A 692 -2.83 17.58 26.60
C GLN A 692 -3.47 16.41 27.40
N ASN A 693 -2.85 15.99 28.50
CA ASN A 693 -3.37 14.94 29.39
C ASN A 693 -4.03 15.50 30.66
N LEU A 694 -4.30 16.82 30.71
CA LEU A 694 -4.85 17.54 31.86
C LEU A 694 -3.99 17.43 33.13
N THR A 695 -2.68 17.24 32.96
CA THR A 695 -1.71 17.32 34.07
C THR A 695 -1.19 18.75 34.21
N PRO A 696 -1.16 19.33 35.43
CA PRO A 696 -0.69 20.68 35.64
C PRO A 696 0.80 20.77 35.32
N ILE A 697 1.19 21.79 34.55
CA ILE A 697 2.60 22.02 34.17
C ILE A 697 3.39 22.65 35.33
N SER A 698 2.71 23.08 36.41
CA SER A 698 3.35 23.54 37.66
C SER A 698 2.45 23.38 38.89
N ASP A 699 3.01 22.96 40.03
CA ASP A 699 2.30 22.70 41.29
C ASP A 699 2.01 23.94 42.17
N GLN A 700 2.22 25.19 41.71
CA GLN A 700 2.05 26.38 42.57
C GLN A 700 0.86 27.28 42.22
N VAL A 701 -0.12 27.32 43.13
CA VAL A 701 -1.20 28.33 43.19
C VAL A 701 -0.61 29.69 43.58
N VAL A 702 -0.48 30.62 42.63
CA VAL A 702 -0.02 31.99 42.93
C VAL A 702 -1.13 32.78 43.63
N SER A 703 -1.08 32.86 44.96
CA SER A 703 -2.18 33.37 45.80
C SER A 703 -1.89 34.64 46.64
N SER A 704 -0.77 35.35 46.49
CA SER A 704 -0.55 36.60 47.26
C SER A 704 0.29 37.71 46.59
N PRO A 705 0.13 38.99 47.01
CA PRO A 705 0.74 40.16 46.34
C PRO A 705 2.25 40.32 46.52
N ASN A 706 2.87 39.64 47.50
CA ASN A 706 4.23 39.94 47.94
C ASN A 706 5.33 38.96 47.48
N GLN A 707 5.01 37.95 46.64
CA GLN A 707 6.00 36.97 46.17
C GLN A 707 6.56 37.23 44.77
N LEU A 708 6.09 38.26 44.06
CA LEU A 708 6.51 38.54 42.68
C LEU A 708 7.86 39.26 42.54
N ASN A 709 8.45 39.76 43.63
CA ASN A 709 9.70 40.53 43.54
C ASN A 709 11.00 39.73 43.73
N HIS A 710 10.94 38.41 43.99
CA HIS A 710 12.18 37.63 44.18
C HIS A 710 12.22 36.20 43.62
N ASN A 711 11.17 35.69 42.96
CA ASN A 711 11.20 34.34 42.40
C ASN A 711 11.29 34.38 40.87
N VAL A 712 12.51 34.32 40.36
CA VAL A 712 12.80 33.68 39.07
C VAL A 712 12.49 32.19 39.28
N TYR A 713 11.42 31.69 38.68
CA TYR A 713 10.94 30.33 38.94
C TYR A 713 11.92 29.27 38.42
N ASN A 714 12.56 28.57 39.37
CA ASN A 714 13.20 27.26 39.19
C ASN A 714 12.11 26.21 38.90
N ILE A 715 12.32 25.40 37.86
CA ILE A 715 11.50 24.24 37.52
C ILE A 715 12.25 23.02 38.07
N ASP A 716 11.98 22.65 39.32
CA ASP A 716 12.57 21.49 39.99
C ASP A 716 11.59 20.31 40.00
N GLN A 717 11.19 19.78 38.84
CA GLN A 717 10.64 18.41 38.71
C GLN A 717 11.03 17.84 37.33
N ILE A 718 11.78 16.73 37.35
CA ILE A 718 12.39 16.09 36.18
C ILE A 718 11.36 15.13 35.56
N GLU A 719 10.78 15.48 34.40
CA GLU A 719 10.11 14.51 33.53
C GLU A 719 11.07 14.06 32.42
N CYS A 720 11.44 12.77 32.44
CA CYS A 720 12.15 12.12 31.35
C CYS A 720 11.13 11.37 30.49
N VAL A 721 10.86 11.87 29.28
CA VAL A 721 10.00 11.15 28.31
C VAL A 721 10.89 10.36 27.36
N SER A 722 10.84 9.03 27.43
CA SER A 722 11.52 8.17 26.46
C SER A 722 10.60 7.87 25.29
N ARG A 723 11.05 8.13 24.06
CA ARG A 723 10.32 7.81 22.83
C ARG A 723 11.14 6.84 21.98
N VAL A 724 10.57 5.68 21.68
CA VAL A 724 11.23 4.69 20.81
C VAL A 724 11.00 5.08 19.34
N LYS A 725 12.05 5.30 18.57
CA LYS A 725 11.97 5.51 17.12
C LYS A 725 12.70 4.42 16.36
N LYS A 726 12.13 4.06 15.20
CA LYS A 726 12.71 3.13 14.23
C LYS A 726 13.42 3.92 13.14
N ASN A 727 14.71 3.69 12.92
CA ASN A 727 15.42 4.34 11.80
C ASN A 727 15.11 3.64 10.47
N LYS A 728 15.57 4.24 9.36
CA LYS A 728 15.42 3.69 7.99
C LYS A 728 16.09 2.32 7.78
N MET A 729 16.92 1.87 8.73
CA MET A 729 17.58 0.56 8.73
C MET A 729 16.91 -0.45 9.71
N GLY A 730 15.80 -0.07 10.33
CA GLY A 730 15.02 -0.97 11.19
C GLY A 730 15.43 -1.04 12.66
N PHE A 731 16.42 -0.24 13.10
CA PHE A 731 16.86 -0.22 14.51
C PHE A 731 16.00 0.70 15.36
N TYR A 732 15.65 0.22 16.55
CA TYR A 732 14.92 0.98 17.58
C TYR A 732 15.92 1.72 18.47
N PHE A 733 15.68 3.01 18.73
CA PHE A 733 16.47 3.80 19.68
C PHE A 733 15.55 4.65 20.57
N ASN A 734 15.99 4.87 21.81
CA ASN A 734 15.30 5.73 22.77
C ASN A 734 15.78 7.17 22.61
N GLU A 735 14.90 8.07 22.19
CA GLU A 735 15.06 9.51 22.40
C GLU A 735 14.61 9.82 23.84
N ILE A 736 15.53 10.26 24.70
CA ILE A 736 15.18 10.72 26.05
C ILE A 736 15.07 12.24 26.00
N TYR A 737 13.88 12.76 26.23
CA TYR A 737 13.63 14.18 26.39
C TYR A 737 13.74 14.51 27.88
N CYS A 738 14.71 15.33 28.25
CA CYS A 738 14.82 15.91 29.59
C CYS A 738 14.45 17.39 29.53
N SER A 739 13.46 17.80 30.30
CA SER A 739 13.20 19.20 30.62
C SER A 739 14.07 19.61 31.82
N SER A 740 15.36 19.89 31.60
CA SER A 740 16.19 20.57 32.62
C SER A 740 16.73 21.87 32.07
N ASN A 741 16.62 22.93 32.88
CA ASN A 741 17.06 24.28 32.55
C ASN A 741 18.49 24.58 33.04
N THR A 742 19.22 23.61 33.61
CA THR A 742 20.58 23.86 34.11
C THR A 742 21.62 22.85 33.62
N LYS A 743 22.77 23.39 33.18
CA LYS A 743 23.93 22.64 32.66
C LYS A 743 24.45 21.57 33.62
N ASN A 744 24.36 21.80 34.93
CA ASN A 744 24.86 20.89 35.96
C ASN A 744 23.98 19.65 36.13
N GLU A 745 22.66 19.78 35.98
CA GLU A 745 21.72 18.66 36.09
C GLU A 745 21.76 17.75 34.86
N ILE A 746 21.93 18.30 33.66
CA ILE A 746 22.16 17.52 32.44
C ILE A 746 23.45 16.69 32.58
N ILE A 747 24.51 17.28 33.14
CA ILE A 747 25.78 16.58 33.40
C ILE A 747 25.58 15.48 34.47
N ASP A 748 24.79 15.72 35.52
CA ASP A 748 24.51 14.71 36.54
C ASP A 748 23.57 13.59 36.05
N ILE A 749 22.64 13.88 35.14
CA ILE A 749 21.80 12.89 34.46
C ILE A 749 22.67 12.02 33.52
N ILE A 750 23.55 12.65 32.74
CA ILE A 750 24.51 11.93 31.88
C ILE A 750 25.44 11.06 32.73
N LYS A 751 25.98 11.58 33.85
CA LYS A 751 26.79 10.79 34.78
C LYS A 751 26.01 9.65 35.43
N LYS A 752 24.75 9.87 35.82
CA LYS A 752 23.87 8.81 36.35
C LYS A 752 23.64 7.73 35.30
N ILE A 753 23.31 8.08 34.06
CA ILE A 753 23.13 7.14 32.93
C ILE A 753 24.41 6.35 32.66
N PHE A 754 25.57 7.00 32.65
CA PHE A 754 26.86 6.33 32.47
C PHE A 754 27.21 5.40 33.64
N ASN A 755 26.85 5.76 34.87
CA ASN A 755 27.07 4.94 36.06
C ASN A 755 26.08 3.77 36.16
N THR A 756 24.80 3.90 35.78
CA THR A 756 23.86 2.76 35.70
C THR A 756 24.23 1.76 34.61
N CYS A 757 24.99 2.17 33.60
CA CYS A 757 25.49 1.27 32.55
C CYS A 757 26.79 0.52 32.92
N ASN A 758 27.31 0.67 34.14
CA ASN A 758 28.49 -0.07 34.65
C ASN A 758 29.73 -0.02 33.72
N ILE A 759 30.13 1.18 33.28
CA ILE A 759 31.33 1.39 32.45
C ILE A 759 32.45 2.01 33.32
N GLU A 760 33.08 1.20 34.18
CA GLU A 760 34.11 1.69 35.12
C GLU A 760 35.55 1.74 34.55
N ASN A 761 35.83 1.31 33.32
CA ASN A 761 37.22 1.21 32.85
C ASN A 761 37.43 1.74 31.44
N TYR A 762 37.60 3.05 31.22
CA TYR A 762 38.11 3.54 29.93
C TYR A 762 38.79 4.93 29.95
N ASN A 763 39.49 5.29 31.04
CA ASN A 763 40.21 6.58 31.13
C ASN A 763 41.58 6.65 30.43
N GLN A 764 42.03 5.62 29.70
CA GLN A 764 43.41 5.57 29.16
C GLN A 764 43.54 5.59 27.63
N THR A 765 42.42 5.62 26.89
CA THR A 765 42.42 5.35 25.43
C THR A 765 41.90 6.51 24.58
N LEU A 766 41.81 7.71 25.17
CA LEU A 766 41.34 8.93 24.50
C LEU A 766 42.44 9.68 23.73
N ASN A 767 43.73 9.39 23.98
CA ASN A 767 44.81 10.29 23.55
C ASN A 767 45.44 10.04 22.17
N GLU A 768 45.18 8.95 21.45
CA GLU A 768 46.10 8.61 20.33
C GLU A 768 45.53 8.52 18.90
N ASN A 769 44.22 8.53 18.64
CA ASN A 769 43.75 8.26 17.26
C ASN A 769 42.52 9.04 16.76
N PHE A 770 42.60 10.38 16.78
CA PHE A 770 41.68 11.22 16.00
C PHE A 770 42.42 12.04 14.93
N LYS A 771 42.46 11.51 13.70
CA LYS A 771 42.62 12.31 12.47
C LYS A 771 41.31 12.23 11.69
N LEU A 772 40.46 13.25 11.84
CA LEU A 772 39.31 13.52 10.97
C LEU A 772 39.65 14.74 10.11
N SER A 773 39.69 14.55 8.80
CA SER A 773 39.79 15.60 7.79
C SER A 773 38.40 16.16 7.50
N CYS A 774 38.16 17.46 7.67
CA CYS A 774 36.96 18.11 7.15
C CYS A 774 37.20 19.60 6.84
N SER A 775 36.64 20.03 5.71
CA SER A 775 36.82 21.32 5.03
C SER A 775 35.78 22.35 5.49
N SER A 776 36.10 23.18 6.47
CA SER A 776 35.53 24.53 6.62
C SER A 776 36.28 25.32 7.69
N ASN A 777 36.68 26.55 7.35
CA ASN A 777 37.50 27.42 8.22
C ASN A 777 36.80 27.91 9.50
N LYS A 778 35.50 27.59 9.72
CA LYS A 778 34.75 28.02 10.90
C LYS A 778 34.86 27.08 12.11
N ILE A 779 35.46 25.90 11.95
CA ILE A 779 35.61 24.89 13.03
C ILE A 779 37.05 24.86 13.59
N GLN A 780 37.99 25.58 12.96
CA GLN A 780 39.38 25.61 13.44
C GLN A 780 39.52 26.34 14.79
N HIS A 781 38.65 27.32 15.08
CA HIS A 781 38.56 27.96 16.40
C HIS A 781 37.95 27.06 17.49
N PHE A 782 37.16 26.05 17.11
CA PHE A 782 36.53 25.11 18.05
C PHE A 782 37.54 24.12 18.64
N LYS A 783 38.63 23.85 17.90
CA LYS A 783 39.71 22.93 18.31
C LYS A 783 40.63 23.53 19.37
N GLU A 784 40.89 24.83 19.31
CA GLU A 784 41.81 25.53 20.23
C GLU A 784 41.17 25.90 21.59
N SER A 785 39.83 26.02 21.64
CA SER A 785 39.12 26.35 22.89
C SER A 785 38.91 25.12 23.79
N ILE A 786 38.60 23.95 23.23
CA ILE A 786 38.36 22.72 24.01
C ILE A 786 39.65 22.14 24.59
N ASP A 787 40.76 22.18 23.82
CA ASP A 787 42.05 21.64 24.29
C ASP A 787 42.68 22.48 25.42
N ASN A 788 42.32 23.77 25.55
CA ASN A 788 42.83 24.65 26.61
C ASN A 788 41.91 24.77 27.84
N GLU A 789 40.61 24.49 27.73
CA GLU A 789 39.63 24.68 28.82
C GLU A 789 39.44 23.47 29.75
N ILE A 790 39.98 22.28 29.41
CA ILE A 790 39.91 21.09 30.28
C ILE A 790 40.95 21.12 31.41
N LEU A 791 41.89 22.07 31.41
CA LEU A 791 43.06 22.06 32.31
C LEU A 791 43.06 23.06 33.47
N LYS A 792 42.07 23.94 33.66
CA LYS A 792 42.11 24.88 34.80
C LYS A 792 40.75 25.16 35.45
N ASP A 793 40.76 25.01 36.78
CA ASP A 793 39.73 25.44 37.72
C ASP A 793 39.38 26.93 37.58
N SER A 794 38.14 27.27 37.96
CA SER A 794 37.50 28.59 38.10
C SER A 794 36.94 29.25 36.81
N ILE A 795 35.61 29.19 36.67
CA ILE A 795 34.85 29.86 35.60
C ILE A 795 34.34 31.21 36.12
N SER A 796 34.67 32.31 35.41
CA SER A 796 33.91 33.55 35.40
C SER A 796 32.90 33.52 34.25
N LEU A 797 31.63 33.80 34.57
CA LEU A 797 30.51 33.84 33.64
C LEU A 797 30.61 35.03 32.67
N GLU A 798 30.64 34.75 31.37
CA GLU A 798 29.96 35.50 30.30
C GLU A 798 30.30 34.80 28.96
N GLN A 799 29.31 34.59 28.08
CA GLN A 799 29.41 34.02 26.71
C GLN A 799 29.21 32.50 26.53
N VAL A 800 28.00 31.98 26.78
CA VAL A 800 27.47 30.83 25.99
C VAL A 800 25.98 31.06 25.75
N ASN A 801 25.63 31.70 24.63
CA ASN A 801 24.25 31.73 24.11
C ASN A 801 24.16 30.84 22.88
N SER A 802 23.18 29.93 22.88
CA SER A 802 22.69 29.08 21.78
C SER A 802 23.61 27.94 21.28
N PHE A 803 23.28 26.70 21.63
CA PHE A 803 23.70 25.50 20.87
C PHE A 803 22.51 24.54 20.72
N SER A 804 22.32 23.99 19.52
CA SER A 804 21.19 23.14 19.15
C SER A 804 21.42 21.66 19.52
N ILE A 805 20.32 21.00 19.91
CA ILE A 805 20.18 19.57 20.27
C ILE A 805 20.81 18.61 19.24
N GLU A 806 20.96 19.05 17.99
CA GLU A 806 21.52 18.30 16.87
C GLU A 806 23.00 17.91 17.07
N SER A 807 23.78 18.72 17.81
CA SER A 807 25.20 18.44 18.08
C SER A 807 25.42 17.34 19.12
N ILE A 808 24.46 17.15 20.03
CA ILE A 808 24.51 16.13 21.08
C ILE A 808 24.14 14.75 20.50
N ILE A 809 23.15 14.72 19.61
CA ILE A 809 22.71 13.49 18.91
C ILE A 809 23.83 12.88 18.07
N ASN A 810 24.62 13.70 17.35
CA ASN A 810 25.75 13.21 16.56
C ASN A 810 26.89 12.65 17.43
N THR A 811 27.04 13.14 18.66
CA THR A 811 28.07 12.66 19.59
C THR A 811 27.70 11.27 20.14
N ILE A 812 26.42 11.05 20.47
CA ILE A 812 25.88 9.74 20.89
C ILE A 812 25.98 8.70 19.76
N TYR A 813 25.73 9.12 18.51
CA TYR A 813 25.83 8.29 17.31
C TYR A 813 27.26 7.76 17.07
N ILE A 814 28.29 8.59 17.27
CA ILE A 814 29.70 8.19 17.13
C ILE A 814 30.12 7.23 18.25
N GLN A 815 29.54 7.34 19.44
CA GLN A 815 29.88 6.51 20.61
C GLN A 815 29.30 5.08 20.49
N GLN A 816 28.09 4.93 19.94
CA GLN A 816 27.50 3.61 19.66
C GLN A 816 28.24 2.85 18.54
N LEU A 817 28.73 3.55 17.51
CA LEU A 817 29.57 2.95 16.46
C LEU A 817 30.93 2.46 17.00
N LYS A 818 31.51 3.15 17.99
CA LYS A 818 32.76 2.71 18.66
C LYS A 818 32.58 1.52 19.58
N ASN A 819 31.43 1.41 20.27
CA ASN A 819 31.07 0.19 21.00
C ASN A 819 30.92 -1.00 20.04
N PHE A 820 30.44 -0.75 18.82
CA PHE A 820 30.36 -1.74 17.74
C PHE A 820 31.74 -2.22 17.25
N GLU A 821 32.75 -1.33 17.10
CA GLU A 821 34.12 -1.73 16.77
C GLU A 821 34.86 -2.43 17.93
N PHE A 822 34.56 -2.07 19.18
CA PHE A 822 35.09 -2.74 20.36
C PHE A 822 34.59 -4.20 20.45
N PHE A 823 33.32 -4.46 20.16
CA PHE A 823 32.78 -5.81 20.06
C PHE A 823 33.36 -6.61 18.88
N ARG A 824 33.65 -5.96 17.74
CA ARG A 824 34.29 -6.56 16.56
C ARG A 824 35.74 -7.02 16.81
N LYS A 825 36.45 -6.41 17.75
CA LYS A 825 37.83 -6.80 18.13
C LYS A 825 37.90 -7.92 19.17
N LYS A 826 36.80 -8.20 19.88
CA LYS A 826 36.71 -9.31 20.86
C LYS A 826 36.15 -10.61 20.27
N THR A 827 35.56 -10.55 19.08
CA THR A 827 34.95 -11.67 18.35
C THR A 827 35.76 -12.15 17.14
N LYS A 828 36.95 -11.58 16.91
CA LYS A 828 38.06 -12.20 16.16
C LYS A 828 39.01 -12.83 17.16
#